data_AF-A0A9D3WQP6-F1
#
_entry.id   AF-A0A9D3WQP6-F1
#
_cell.length_a   1.000
_cell.length_b   1.000
_cell.length_c   1.000
_cell.angle_alpha   90.00
_cell.angle_beta   90.00
_cell.angle_gamma   90.00
#
_symmetry.space_group_name_H-M   'P 1'
#
loop_
_entity.id
_entity.type
_entity.pdbx_description
1 polymer ?
#
loop_
_entity_poly.entity_id
_entity_poly.type
_entity_poly.pdbx_seq_one_letter_code
_entity_poly.pdbx_strand_id
1 'polypeptide(L)'
;LYDKCSYTSRDRGWVLGINTVSDQGNRDPRYFFSLKTDRARKVTTIATHRSYLPNQWVHLAATYDGHLMKLYVNGAQVATSGEQVGTIFSLLTLKCKVLMIGGNALNQNYRGYIEHFNLWRTAWSQKEILFDMGQVIHELDTPLPQLVLQESLLNVKNTWSPMKDGSSPQIEFNYHHGYLLDTSLDPPLCGQTVCDNVEVIASYNKLPRFRHNKVVRYRVVNLYDDVYQNPTVSRQQIEFQHQQLNEAFSCYNITWELEVLDVRNSSLRRRLILANCDISKIGDENCDPECNHTLTGYDGGDCRHVRHALFHKKKQNGVCDMDCNYERYNFDGGECCNPEITDVTKTCFEPDSPYRAYLDANELKNILKLDGSTHLNVFFANSSEEELAGVATWPWDKEALMHLGGIVLNPSFYGIPGHTHTMIHEIGHSLGLYHVFRGISEILSCSDPCMETEPSFETGDLCGDTNPAPKHKLCGDPGPGNDTCGFHSFLNTPYSNFMSYADDDCTNSFTPNQMARMHCYLDLVYQSWQPVKKPAPIAIAPQIVDQTSNSIALEWFPPVDGHFFEREVGSACDLCTEGRVLVQYAFGASSPMPCDPSGHWSPREAEGHPDVEQPCKPSVRTWSPNSGVHQHTVLPVCPEPQGCYLVLEFRYPLIPESLTVWVTFVSTDWDSSGAVNDIKLLTISGKNISLGPQNVFCDIPLTIKLNAKQVGEEVYGIQIYTLDEHLEIDAAMLSSIPRSLLCADCRPIWYKVLRDPPFQTGSPFVISNLSRRFMDT
;
A
#
# COMPACT_ATOMS: atom_id res chain seq x y z
N LEU A 1 34.74 -4.34 7.09
CA LEU A 1 36.21 -4.19 7.18
C LEU A 1 36.82 -4.53 5.81
N TYR A 2 37.57 -3.61 5.19
CA TYR A 2 38.07 -3.79 3.81
C TYR A 2 39.62 -3.72 3.72
N ASP A 3 40.17 -4.19 2.60
CA ASP A 3 41.61 -4.24 2.33
C ASP A 3 42.09 -3.04 1.50
N LYS A 4 42.78 -2.08 2.13
CA LYS A 4 43.33 -0.90 1.44
C LYS A 4 44.53 -1.20 0.53
N CYS A 5 45.14 -2.37 0.65
CA CYS A 5 46.25 -2.78 -0.21
C CYS A 5 45.77 -3.45 -1.51
N SER A 6 44.46 -3.64 -1.66
CA SER A 6 43.83 -4.20 -2.86
C SER A 6 42.52 -3.45 -3.17
N TYR A 7 42.64 -2.23 -3.68
CA TYR A 7 41.49 -1.36 -4.01
C TYR A 7 40.50 -1.96 -5.04
N THR A 8 40.89 -3.02 -5.75
CA THR A 8 40.11 -3.63 -6.85
C THR A 8 39.32 -4.88 -6.47
N SER A 9 39.50 -5.46 -5.27
CA SER A 9 38.84 -6.70 -4.86
C SER A 9 37.94 -6.50 -3.64
N ARG A 10 36.62 -6.56 -3.84
CA ARG A 10 35.59 -6.53 -2.77
C ARG A 10 35.63 -7.75 -1.85
N ASP A 11 36.37 -8.78 -2.25
CA ASP A 11 36.22 -10.10 -1.68
C ASP A 11 37.11 -10.32 -0.45
N ARG A 12 37.96 -9.38 -0.03
CA ARG A 12 38.95 -9.63 1.04
C ARG A 12 38.53 -9.01 2.37
N GLY A 13 38.30 -9.87 3.37
CA GLY A 13 37.90 -9.48 4.73
C GLY A 13 36.47 -9.88 5.02
N TRP A 14 35.72 -8.99 5.68
CA TRP A 14 34.33 -9.23 6.02
C TRP A 14 33.48 -7.98 5.86
N VAL A 15 32.23 -8.19 5.48
CA VAL A 15 31.23 -7.14 5.28
C VAL A 15 29.92 -7.62 5.90
N LEU A 16 29.29 -6.73 6.67
CA LEU A 16 27.96 -6.91 7.23
C LEU A 16 27.14 -5.70 6.77
N GLY A 17 25.94 -5.92 6.25
CA GLY A 17 25.11 -4.83 5.75
C GLY A 17 23.87 -5.34 5.04
N ILE A 18 23.35 -4.51 4.13
CA ILE A 18 22.17 -4.79 3.31
C ILE A 18 22.61 -4.90 1.85
N ASN A 19 22.15 -5.92 1.15
CA ASN A 19 22.43 -6.10 -0.28
C ASN A 19 21.24 -6.77 -0.97
N THR A 20 21.07 -6.49 -2.26
CA THR A 20 20.00 -7.08 -3.06
C THR A 20 20.40 -8.48 -3.50
N VAL A 21 19.57 -9.48 -3.21
CA VAL A 21 19.66 -10.82 -3.79
C VAL A 21 18.78 -10.82 -5.04
N SER A 22 19.36 -11.17 -6.19
CA SER A 22 18.63 -11.23 -7.46
C SER A 22 18.41 -12.67 -7.85
N ASP A 23 17.20 -13.17 -7.60
CA ASP A 23 16.67 -14.34 -8.29
C ASP A 23 15.65 -13.83 -9.33
N GLN A 24 15.98 -13.98 -10.61
CA GLN A 24 15.07 -13.68 -11.74
C GLN A 24 14.65 -12.21 -11.94
N GLY A 25 15.49 -11.23 -11.56
CA GLY A 25 15.29 -9.82 -11.91
C GLY A 25 14.57 -8.98 -10.86
N ASN A 26 13.94 -9.59 -9.85
CA ASN A 26 13.51 -8.89 -8.64
C ASN A 26 14.73 -8.66 -7.74
N ARG A 27 14.99 -7.40 -7.38
CA ARG A 27 16.02 -7.02 -6.40
C ARG A 27 15.38 -7.07 -5.02
N ASP A 28 15.70 -8.09 -4.22
CA ASP A 28 15.18 -8.23 -2.85
C ASP A 28 16.28 -7.82 -1.85
N PRO A 29 16.16 -6.66 -1.18
CA PRO A 29 17.17 -6.22 -0.22
C PRO A 29 17.14 -7.11 1.03
N ARG A 30 18.29 -7.67 1.41
CA ARG A 30 18.42 -8.56 2.57
C ARG A 30 19.63 -8.21 3.43
N TYR A 31 19.54 -8.50 4.72
CA TYR A 31 20.71 -8.45 5.58
C TYR A 31 21.66 -9.59 5.20
N PHE A 32 22.94 -9.27 5.03
CA PHE A 32 23.94 -10.25 4.62
C PHE A 32 25.21 -10.13 5.44
N PHE A 33 25.91 -11.25 5.56
CA PHE A 33 27.25 -11.34 6.08
C PHE A 33 28.15 -12.06 5.06
N SER A 34 29.14 -11.34 4.55
CA SER A 34 30.17 -11.86 3.66
C SER A 34 31.50 -11.98 4.37
N LEU A 35 32.19 -13.10 4.17
CA LEU A 35 33.52 -13.36 4.72
C LEU A 35 34.39 -14.07 3.68
N LYS A 36 35.66 -13.68 3.63
CA LYS A 36 36.72 -14.45 2.99
C LYS A 36 37.91 -14.54 3.92
N THR A 37 38.25 -15.75 4.34
CA THR A 37 39.49 -16.01 5.08
C THR A 37 40.70 -15.87 4.17
N ASP A 38 41.87 -15.64 4.76
CA ASP A 38 43.11 -15.36 4.02
C ASP A 38 43.48 -16.48 3.01
N ARG A 39 43.11 -17.73 3.32
CA ARG A 39 43.36 -18.90 2.47
C ARG A 39 42.20 -19.27 1.54
N ALA A 40 41.02 -18.65 1.71
CA ALA A 40 39.85 -18.96 0.90
C ALA A 40 39.99 -18.40 -0.52
N ARG A 41 39.63 -19.21 -1.52
CA ARG A 41 39.67 -18.79 -2.93
C ARG A 41 38.50 -17.87 -3.29
N LYS A 42 37.33 -18.12 -2.69
CA LYS A 42 36.08 -17.37 -2.92
C LYS A 42 35.55 -16.80 -1.61
N VAL A 43 34.80 -15.71 -1.71
CA VAL A 43 34.01 -15.16 -0.61
C VAL A 43 32.78 -16.05 -0.40
N THR A 44 32.40 -16.25 0.86
CA THR A 44 31.10 -16.85 1.20
C THR A 44 30.21 -15.76 1.73
N THR A 45 28.97 -15.70 1.24
CA THR A 45 27.95 -14.77 1.67
C THR A 45 26.76 -15.56 2.18
N ILE A 46 26.34 -15.27 3.41
CA ILE A 46 25.08 -15.75 3.97
C ILE A 46 24.12 -14.55 4.09
N ALA A 47 22.85 -14.76 3.79
CA ALA A 47 21.82 -13.71 3.84
C ALA A 47 20.59 -14.19 4.61
N THR A 48 19.76 -13.25 5.06
CA THR A 48 18.45 -13.57 5.64
C THR A 48 17.54 -14.26 4.63
N HIS A 49 16.55 -15.00 5.13
CA HIS A 49 15.46 -15.53 4.31
C HIS A 49 14.34 -14.49 4.12
N ARG A 50 14.17 -13.56 5.08
CA ARG A 50 13.26 -12.42 4.99
C ARG A 50 13.94 -11.19 4.37
N SER A 51 13.13 -10.38 3.69
CA SER A 51 13.49 -9.07 3.16
C SER A 51 13.81 -8.08 4.27
N TYR A 52 14.62 -7.09 3.94
CA TYR A 52 14.92 -5.92 4.76
C TYR A 52 13.66 -5.06 4.91
N LEU A 53 13.34 -4.67 6.15
CA LEU A 53 12.26 -3.75 6.46
C LEU A 53 12.83 -2.37 6.81
N PRO A 54 12.49 -1.29 6.06
CA PRO A 54 12.93 0.06 6.38
C PRO A 54 12.25 0.61 7.65
N ASN A 55 12.83 1.66 8.23
CA ASN A 55 12.29 2.40 9.39
C ASN A 55 12.13 1.61 10.71
N GLN A 56 12.79 0.46 10.84
CA GLN A 56 12.83 -0.32 12.07
C GLN A 56 14.24 -0.35 12.66
N TRP A 57 14.35 -0.33 13.99
CA TRP A 57 15.59 -0.63 14.68
C TRP A 57 15.83 -2.13 14.65
N VAL A 58 17.00 -2.54 14.17
CA VAL A 58 17.38 -3.95 14.08
C VAL A 58 18.71 -4.17 14.77
N HIS A 59 18.73 -5.12 15.70
CA HIS A 59 19.98 -5.61 16.27
C HIS A 59 20.57 -6.68 15.34
N LEU A 60 21.63 -6.31 14.62
CA LEU A 60 22.31 -7.17 13.66
C LEU A 60 23.65 -7.65 14.22
N ALA A 61 23.87 -8.95 14.31
CA ALA A 61 25.13 -9.53 14.77
C ALA A 61 25.64 -10.63 13.84
N ALA A 62 26.96 -10.71 13.69
CA ALA A 62 27.63 -11.76 12.92
C ALA A 62 28.81 -12.32 13.71
N THR A 63 28.97 -13.65 13.67
CA THR A 63 30.03 -14.34 14.43
C THR A 63 30.80 -15.28 13.51
N TYR A 64 32.11 -15.40 13.74
CA TYR A 64 32.96 -16.37 13.07
C TYR A 64 33.99 -16.96 14.04
N ASP A 65 33.94 -18.27 14.25
CA ASP A 65 34.79 -18.98 15.22
C ASP A 65 36.05 -19.62 14.60
N GLY A 66 36.28 -19.41 13.29
CA GLY A 66 37.33 -20.07 12.52
C GLY A 66 36.86 -21.26 11.68
N HIS A 67 35.63 -21.71 11.90
CA HIS A 67 34.99 -22.81 11.14
C HIS A 67 33.58 -22.47 10.68
N LEU A 68 32.78 -21.83 11.53
CA LEU A 68 31.39 -21.50 11.28
C LEU A 68 31.19 -19.99 11.27
N MET A 69 30.57 -19.49 10.20
CA MET A 69 30.00 -18.16 10.14
C MET A 69 28.50 -18.20 10.42
N LYS A 70 28.02 -17.28 11.24
CA LYS A 70 26.61 -17.18 11.61
C LYS A 70 26.13 -15.74 11.55
N LEU A 71 24.87 -15.56 11.17
CA LEU A 71 24.16 -14.29 11.12
C LEU A 71 22.97 -14.33 12.06
N TYR A 72 22.81 -13.27 12.85
CA TYR A 72 21.75 -13.09 13.82
C TYR A 72 21.01 -11.77 13.58
N VAL A 73 19.68 -11.82 13.65
CA VAL A 73 18.79 -10.65 13.55
C VAL A 73 17.89 -10.66 14.78
N ASN A 74 17.88 -9.57 15.54
CA ASN A 74 17.12 -9.44 16.79
C ASN A 74 17.32 -10.63 17.75
N GLY A 75 18.56 -11.12 17.83
CA GLY A 75 18.95 -12.25 18.69
C GLY A 75 18.61 -13.65 18.14
N ALA A 76 17.84 -13.76 17.05
CA ALA A 76 17.54 -15.03 16.39
C ALA A 76 18.62 -15.39 15.35
N GLN A 77 19.08 -16.64 15.34
CA GLN A 77 20.02 -17.12 14.32
C GLN A 77 19.28 -17.34 12.99
N VAL A 78 19.59 -16.56 11.96
CA VAL A 78 18.88 -16.56 10.68
C VAL A 78 19.62 -17.25 9.54
N ALA A 79 20.96 -17.38 9.65
CA ALA A 79 21.77 -18.09 8.67
C ALA A 79 23.08 -18.63 9.28
N THR A 80 23.62 -19.69 8.69
CA THR A 80 24.90 -20.30 9.09
C THR A 80 25.60 -20.93 7.88
N SER A 81 26.94 -20.91 7.85
CA SER A 81 27.74 -21.62 6.83
C SER A 81 29.09 -22.07 7.39
N GLY A 82 29.59 -23.19 6.88
CA GLY A 82 30.90 -23.77 7.23
C GLY A 82 31.93 -23.71 6.09
N GLU A 83 31.66 -22.96 5.02
CA GLU A 83 32.53 -22.93 3.83
C GLU A 83 33.87 -22.21 4.07
N GLN A 84 33.91 -21.30 5.04
CA GLN A 84 35.09 -20.50 5.37
C GLN A 84 35.85 -21.14 6.53
N VAL A 85 37.14 -21.42 6.31
CA VAL A 85 37.99 -22.06 7.33
C VAL A 85 39.27 -21.26 7.58
N GLY A 86 39.68 -21.19 8.85
CA GLY A 86 40.96 -20.63 9.28
C GLY A 86 40.89 -19.16 9.67
N THR A 87 42.07 -18.52 9.76
CA THR A 87 42.16 -17.13 10.22
C THR A 87 41.67 -16.15 9.16
N ILE A 88 40.92 -15.13 9.57
CA ILE A 88 40.42 -14.09 8.68
C ILE A 88 41.59 -13.32 8.03
N PHE A 89 42.63 -13.00 8.81
CA PHE A 89 43.82 -12.28 8.34
C PHE A 89 45.08 -13.06 8.65
N SER A 90 46.03 -13.06 7.71
CA SER A 90 47.41 -13.42 8.01
C SER A 90 48.16 -12.24 8.66
N LEU A 91 49.29 -12.54 9.30
CA LEU A 91 50.20 -11.53 9.85
C LEU A 91 50.65 -10.49 8.81
N LEU A 92 50.73 -10.90 7.54
CA LEU A 92 51.10 -10.05 6.41
C LEU A 92 49.97 -9.09 6.01
N THR A 93 48.73 -9.58 5.98
CA THR A 93 47.57 -8.81 5.48
C THR A 93 46.93 -7.92 6.55
N LEU A 94 47.32 -8.08 7.82
CA LEU A 94 46.79 -7.33 8.97
C LEU A 94 47.00 -5.80 8.85
N LYS A 95 48.17 -5.36 8.37
CA LYS A 95 48.49 -3.92 8.20
C LYS A 95 47.65 -3.20 7.13
N CYS A 96 46.97 -3.98 6.30
CA CYS A 96 46.18 -3.50 5.18
C CYS A 96 44.67 -3.39 5.49
N LYS A 97 44.24 -3.69 6.73
CA LYS A 97 42.82 -3.71 7.08
C LYS A 97 42.35 -2.39 7.65
N VAL A 98 41.21 -1.92 7.14
CA VAL A 98 40.55 -0.67 7.55
C VAL A 98 39.12 -0.98 7.93
N LEU A 99 38.70 -0.50 9.09
CA LEU A 99 37.31 -0.54 9.52
C LEU A 99 36.58 0.67 8.95
N MET A 100 35.44 0.41 8.33
CA MET A 100 34.58 1.40 7.73
C MET A 100 33.15 1.06 8.13
N ILE A 101 32.39 2.10 8.45
CA ILE A 101 30.99 2.05 8.87
C ILE A 101 30.23 3.15 8.10
N GLY A 102 28.93 2.97 7.92
CA GLY A 102 28.07 3.99 7.29
C GLY A 102 28.15 4.07 5.75
N GLY A 103 28.73 3.06 5.08
CA GLY A 103 28.78 3.04 3.62
C GLY A 103 29.79 2.04 3.06
N ASN A 104 30.14 2.21 1.79
CA ASN A 104 31.15 1.42 1.11
C ASN A 104 32.24 2.25 0.41
N ALA A 105 33.30 1.55 -0.06
CA ALA A 105 34.44 2.19 -0.71
C ALA A 105 34.12 2.85 -2.07
N LEU A 106 32.92 2.60 -2.62
CA LEU A 106 32.42 3.14 -3.89
C LEU A 106 31.51 4.34 -3.69
N ASN A 107 31.54 4.96 -2.50
CA ASN A 107 30.76 6.15 -2.16
C ASN A 107 29.25 5.91 -2.08
N GLN A 108 28.81 4.66 -1.87
CA GLN A 108 27.43 4.38 -1.48
C GLN A 108 27.35 4.52 0.04
N ASN A 109 26.63 5.55 0.50
CA ASN A 109 26.46 5.84 1.92
C ASN A 109 25.21 5.15 2.44
N TYR A 110 25.28 4.65 3.67
CA TYR A 110 24.11 4.13 4.37
C TYR A 110 23.20 5.30 4.77
N ARG A 111 21.91 5.17 4.46
CA ARG A 111 20.89 6.15 4.80
C ARG A 111 20.01 5.61 5.92
N GLY A 112 20.44 5.88 7.15
CA GLY A 112 19.79 5.43 8.38
C GLY A 112 20.61 5.81 9.61
N TYR A 113 20.18 5.34 10.77
CA TYR A 113 20.84 5.60 12.06
C TYR A 113 21.62 4.37 12.53
N ILE A 114 22.71 4.62 13.25
CA ILE A 114 23.46 3.59 13.97
C ILE A 114 23.62 4.12 15.38
N GLU A 115 23.20 3.33 16.37
CA GLU A 115 23.25 3.72 17.78
C GLU A 115 24.51 3.17 18.45
N HIS A 116 24.68 1.85 18.43
CA HIS A 116 25.78 1.15 19.09
C HIS A 116 26.55 0.27 18.11
N PHE A 117 27.88 0.23 18.27
CA PHE A 117 28.75 -0.68 17.54
C PHE A 117 29.74 -1.36 18.47
N ASN A 118 29.65 -2.70 18.55
CA ASN A 118 30.55 -3.54 19.32
C ASN A 118 31.33 -4.49 18.40
N LEU A 119 32.62 -4.61 18.64
CA LEU A 119 33.50 -5.57 17.96
C LEU A 119 34.23 -6.42 19.00
N TRP A 120 34.07 -7.74 18.87
CA TRP A 120 34.64 -8.72 19.80
C TRP A 120 35.78 -9.52 19.16
N ARG A 121 36.72 -9.98 20.00
CA ARG A 121 37.82 -10.85 19.56
C ARG A 121 37.38 -12.30 19.35
N THR A 122 36.30 -12.70 20.01
CA THR A 122 35.80 -14.08 20.08
C THR A 122 34.40 -14.16 19.48
N ALA A 123 34.05 -15.32 18.94
CA ALA A 123 32.70 -15.59 18.48
C ALA A 123 31.79 -15.85 19.69
N TRP A 124 30.75 -15.04 19.83
CA TRP A 124 29.76 -15.18 20.91
C TRP A 124 28.68 -16.19 20.54
N SER A 125 28.14 -16.84 21.57
CA SER A 125 26.95 -17.70 21.46
C SER A 125 25.67 -16.85 21.41
N GLN A 126 24.58 -17.46 20.94
CA GLN A 126 23.27 -16.79 20.90
C GLN A 126 22.82 -16.28 22.29
N LYS A 127 23.12 -17.04 23.36
CA LYS A 127 22.79 -16.63 24.73
C LYS A 127 23.54 -15.39 25.17
N GLU A 128 24.81 -15.27 24.81
CA GLU A 128 25.63 -14.09 25.12
C GLU A 128 25.17 -12.88 24.31
N ILE A 129 24.76 -13.07 23.05
CA ILE A 129 24.16 -12.01 22.23
C ILE A 129 22.85 -11.50 22.86
N LEU A 130 21.95 -12.41 23.27
CA LEU A 130 20.70 -12.03 23.95
C LEU A 130 20.97 -11.32 25.28
N PHE A 131 22.02 -11.70 25.98
CA PHE A 131 22.44 -11.03 27.21
C PHE A 131 23.00 -9.62 26.95
N ASP A 132 23.80 -9.43 25.89
CA ASP A 132 24.30 -8.11 25.44
C ASP A 132 23.16 -7.16 25.14
N MET A 133 22.18 -7.64 24.36
CA MET A 133 20.97 -6.90 24.02
C MET A 133 20.22 -6.43 25.28
N GLY A 134 20.21 -7.26 26.33
CA GLY A 134 19.64 -6.92 27.64
C GLY A 134 20.54 -6.08 28.57
N GLN A 135 21.84 -5.95 28.29
CA GLN A 135 22.82 -5.23 29.12
C GLN A 135 23.08 -3.80 28.64
N VAL A 136 22.90 -3.51 27.34
CA VAL A 136 22.83 -2.13 26.79
C VAL A 136 21.80 -1.28 27.57
N ILE A 137 20.90 -1.93 28.30
CA ILE A 137 19.85 -1.37 29.16
C ILE A 137 20.35 -0.65 30.43
N HIS A 138 21.57 -0.94 30.90
CA HIS A 138 22.00 -0.53 32.24
C HIS A 138 23.30 0.28 32.32
N GLU A 139 23.88 0.75 31.20
CA GLU A 139 25.14 1.52 31.17
C GLU A 139 26.19 1.01 32.18
N LEU A 140 26.36 -0.31 32.29
CA LEU A 140 27.34 -0.87 33.23
C LEU A 140 28.71 -0.94 32.55
N ASP A 141 29.52 0.10 32.77
CA ASP A 141 30.94 0.20 32.41
C ASP A 141 31.79 -0.86 33.14
N THR A 142 31.61 -2.13 32.77
CA THR A 142 32.49 -3.22 33.20
C THR A 142 33.42 -3.62 32.06
N PRO A 143 34.74 -3.48 32.21
CA PRO A 143 35.68 -3.79 31.13
C PRO A 143 35.67 -5.30 30.85
N LEU A 144 35.05 -5.68 29.73
CA LEU A 144 35.00 -7.07 29.27
C LEU A 144 36.32 -7.42 28.54
N PRO A 145 37.09 -8.43 28.99
CA PRO A 145 38.46 -8.70 28.52
C PRO A 145 38.59 -9.08 27.03
N GLN A 146 37.48 -9.27 26.32
CA GLN A 146 37.44 -9.72 24.92
C GLN A 146 36.91 -8.65 23.94
N LEU A 147 36.55 -7.48 24.45
CA LEU A 147 36.06 -6.35 23.65
C LEU A 147 37.22 -5.69 22.91
N VAL A 148 37.11 -5.57 21.60
CA VAL A 148 38.12 -4.93 20.73
C VAL A 148 37.80 -3.45 20.56
N LEU A 149 36.52 -3.14 20.30
CA LEU A 149 36.03 -1.79 20.10
C LEU A 149 34.58 -1.72 20.58
N GLN A 150 34.25 -0.67 21.30
CA GLN A 150 32.89 -0.30 21.67
C GLN A 150 32.72 1.17 21.36
N GLU A 151 31.72 1.49 20.54
CA GLU A 151 31.42 2.85 20.11
C GLU A 151 29.95 3.13 20.39
N SER A 152 29.72 4.11 21.26
CA SER A 152 28.39 4.72 21.46
C SER A 152 28.06 5.80 20.44
N LEU A 153 29.01 6.11 19.54
CA LEU A 153 28.88 7.10 18.47
C LEU A 153 28.51 8.52 18.95
N LEU A 154 28.61 8.83 20.25
CA LEU A 154 28.38 10.17 20.79
C LEU A 154 29.48 11.18 20.43
N ASN A 155 30.69 10.69 20.09
CA ASN A 155 31.86 11.52 19.77
C ASN A 155 32.47 11.15 18.40
N VAL A 156 31.66 10.84 17.39
CA VAL A 156 32.14 10.30 16.09
C VAL A 156 33.27 11.12 15.47
N LYS A 157 33.23 12.46 15.57
CA LYS A 157 34.25 13.34 14.97
C LYS A 157 35.66 13.16 15.53
N ASN A 158 35.79 12.64 16.75
CA ASN A 158 37.09 12.42 17.39
C ASN A 158 37.63 11.01 17.13
N THR A 159 36.74 10.02 16.93
CA THR A 159 37.14 8.61 16.78
C THR A 159 37.19 8.15 15.31
N TRP A 160 36.43 8.77 14.43
CA TRP A 160 36.28 8.37 13.03
C TRP A 160 36.63 9.51 12.07
N SER A 161 37.25 9.15 10.94
CA SER A 161 37.58 10.07 9.85
C SER A 161 36.77 9.75 8.60
N PRO A 162 36.20 10.76 7.89
CA PRO A 162 35.51 10.51 6.62
C PRO A 162 36.49 9.99 5.56
N MET A 163 36.04 9.05 4.73
CA MET A 163 36.89 8.36 3.74
C MET A 163 37.18 9.22 2.48
N LYS A 164 36.37 10.24 2.18
CA LYS A 164 36.49 11.21 1.06
C LYS A 164 35.91 12.58 1.49
N ASP A 165 35.82 13.57 0.58
CA ASP A 165 35.26 14.94 0.76
C ASP A 165 33.75 14.99 1.11
N GLY A 166 33.24 13.99 1.85
CA GLY A 166 31.87 13.92 2.34
C GLY A 166 31.71 14.59 3.70
N SER A 167 30.48 14.97 4.01
CA SER A 167 30.08 15.44 5.33
C SER A 167 30.31 14.36 6.39
N SER A 168 30.88 14.72 7.54
CA SER A 168 30.92 13.83 8.71
C SER A 168 29.50 13.43 9.13
N PRO A 169 29.28 12.20 9.62
CA PRO A 169 27.99 11.81 10.19
C PRO A 169 27.57 12.78 11.29
N GLN A 170 26.28 13.11 11.30
CA GLN A 170 25.68 13.98 12.32
C GLN A 170 25.23 13.13 13.50
N ILE A 171 25.48 13.64 14.71
CA ILE A 171 24.95 13.04 15.93
C ILE A 171 23.56 13.61 16.13
N GLU A 172 22.57 12.74 16.23
CA GLU A 172 21.19 13.12 16.50
C GLU A 172 20.76 12.50 17.83
N PHE A 173 20.44 13.35 18.80
CA PHE A 173 19.85 12.92 20.06
C PHE A 173 18.35 12.76 19.84
N ASN A 174 17.95 11.58 19.40
CA ASN A 174 16.55 11.23 19.33
C ASN A 174 16.11 10.66 20.68
N TYR A 175 14.97 11.13 21.21
CA TYR A 175 14.37 10.51 22.40
C TYR A 175 13.73 9.20 21.98
N HIS A 176 14.55 8.18 21.81
CA HIS A 176 14.06 6.82 21.73
C HIS A 176 13.87 6.32 23.15
N HIS A 177 12.62 6.07 23.51
CA HIS A 177 12.35 5.11 24.55
C HIS A 177 12.85 3.77 24.00
N GLY A 178 14.10 3.39 24.31
CA GLY A 178 14.78 2.18 23.82
C GLY A 178 14.12 0.85 24.22
N TYR A 179 12.84 0.89 24.57
CA TYR A 179 12.02 -0.20 25.09
C TYR A 179 10.58 -0.15 24.60
N LEU A 180 10.23 0.71 23.63
CA LEU A 180 8.91 0.60 23.03
C LEU A 180 8.84 -0.77 22.38
N LEU A 181 7.77 -1.50 22.71
CA LEU A 181 7.39 -2.70 21.98
C LEU A 181 7.50 -2.42 20.49
N ASP A 182 8.00 -3.38 19.72
CA ASP A 182 7.82 -3.32 18.27
C ASP A 182 6.31 -3.24 18.01
N THR A 183 5.83 -2.05 17.69
CA THR A 183 4.40 -1.79 17.53
C THR A 183 3.90 -2.19 16.15
N SER A 184 4.76 -2.69 15.25
CA SER A 184 4.31 -3.17 13.94
C SER A 184 3.68 -4.55 14.07
N LEU A 185 2.38 -4.60 13.79
CA LEU A 185 1.62 -5.84 13.64
C LEU A 185 1.60 -6.20 12.17
N ASP A 186 2.56 -7.02 11.75
CA ASP A 186 2.72 -7.39 10.34
C ASP A 186 1.66 -8.44 9.94
N PRO A 187 1.01 -8.28 8.76
CA PRO A 187 0.16 -9.32 8.20
C PRO A 187 0.98 -10.56 7.76
N PRO A 188 0.32 -11.73 7.58
CA PRO A 188 0.93 -12.86 6.89
C PRO A 188 1.25 -12.50 5.44
N LEU A 189 2.08 -13.31 4.76
CA LEU A 189 2.48 -13.04 3.36
C LEU A 189 1.30 -12.90 2.38
N CYS A 190 0.19 -13.58 2.66
CA CYS A 190 -1.02 -13.51 1.84
C CYS A 190 -1.98 -12.38 2.27
N GLY A 191 -1.71 -11.71 3.39
CA GLY A 191 -2.49 -10.59 3.92
C GLY A 191 -1.95 -9.23 3.49
N GLN A 192 -2.79 -8.21 3.63
CA GLN A 192 -2.52 -6.84 3.18
C GLN A 192 -2.41 -5.86 4.35
N THR A 193 -3.24 -6.02 5.39
CA THR A 193 -3.31 -5.03 6.49
C THR A 193 -3.22 -5.67 7.87
N VAL A 194 -3.11 -4.84 8.90
CA VAL A 194 -3.16 -5.30 10.31
C VAL A 194 -4.41 -6.12 10.64
N CYS A 195 -5.53 -5.95 9.92
CA CYS A 195 -6.73 -6.77 10.10
C CYS A 195 -6.57 -8.22 9.64
N ASP A 196 -5.52 -8.51 8.88
CA ASP A 196 -5.16 -9.86 8.43
C ASP A 196 -4.13 -10.51 9.36
N ASN A 197 -3.60 -9.77 10.34
CA ASN A 197 -2.72 -10.34 11.36
C ASN A 197 -3.49 -11.36 12.23
N VAL A 198 -2.89 -12.54 12.41
CA VAL A 198 -3.50 -13.68 13.10
C VAL A 198 -3.93 -13.35 14.53
N GLU A 199 -3.12 -12.59 15.29
CA GLU A 199 -3.45 -12.24 16.68
C GLU A 199 -4.56 -11.19 16.77
N VAL A 200 -4.55 -10.22 15.85
CA VAL A 200 -5.58 -9.18 15.73
C VAL A 200 -6.92 -9.82 15.44
N ILE A 201 -6.99 -10.65 14.40
CA ILE A 201 -8.25 -11.26 14.00
C ILE A 201 -8.76 -12.28 15.03
N ALA A 202 -7.85 -13.04 15.65
CA ALA A 202 -8.19 -13.91 16.77
C ALA A 202 -8.82 -13.14 17.94
N SER A 203 -8.39 -11.90 18.18
CA SER A 203 -8.94 -11.04 19.23
C SER A 203 -10.36 -10.55 18.88
N TYR A 204 -10.61 -10.14 17.63
CA TYR A 204 -11.96 -9.81 17.15
C TYR A 204 -12.91 -11.01 17.25
N ASN A 205 -12.43 -12.20 16.91
CA ASN A 205 -13.18 -13.44 17.07
C ASN A 205 -13.53 -13.73 18.54
N LYS A 206 -12.56 -13.63 19.43
CA LYS A 206 -12.69 -14.00 20.85
C LYS A 206 -13.46 -12.98 21.68
N LEU A 207 -13.37 -11.69 21.37
CA LEU A 207 -13.87 -10.60 22.22
C LEU A 207 -15.14 -9.96 21.62
N PRO A 208 -16.34 -10.23 22.18
CA PRO A 208 -17.60 -9.64 21.67
C PRO A 208 -17.64 -8.11 21.73
N ARG A 209 -16.82 -7.48 22.59
CA ARG A 209 -16.72 -6.02 22.67
C ARG A 209 -16.17 -5.38 21.40
N PHE A 210 -15.33 -6.10 20.66
CA PHE A 210 -14.79 -5.59 19.38
C PHE A 210 -15.83 -5.70 18.26
N ARG A 211 -16.79 -6.61 18.41
CA ARG A 211 -17.92 -6.84 17.49
C ARG A 211 -19.25 -6.28 18.03
N HIS A 212 -19.18 -5.09 18.63
CA HIS A 212 -20.38 -4.38 19.09
C HIS A 212 -21.23 -3.90 17.91
N ASN A 213 -22.47 -3.50 18.15
CA ASN A 213 -23.36 -3.05 17.07
C ASN A 213 -22.82 -1.81 16.36
N LYS A 214 -22.65 -1.90 15.04
CA LYS A 214 -22.21 -0.83 14.16
C LYS A 214 -23.32 -0.45 13.18
N VAL A 215 -23.54 0.85 13.03
CA VAL A 215 -24.43 1.42 12.01
C VAL A 215 -23.52 2.08 10.98
N VAL A 216 -23.60 1.65 9.74
CA VAL A 216 -22.69 2.06 8.66
C VAL A 216 -23.50 2.77 7.58
N ARG A 217 -23.04 3.93 7.12
CA ARG A 217 -23.73 4.72 6.11
C ARG A 217 -23.28 4.33 4.71
N TYR A 218 -24.25 4.21 3.81
CA TYR A 218 -23.99 4.07 2.39
C TYR A 218 -24.93 4.97 1.58
N ARG A 219 -24.48 5.34 0.38
CA ARG A 219 -25.21 6.24 -0.52
C ARG A 219 -25.42 5.55 -1.86
N VAL A 220 -26.67 5.51 -2.32
CA VAL A 220 -27.01 5.08 -3.68
C VAL A 220 -27.09 6.30 -4.58
N VAL A 221 -26.30 6.29 -5.66
CA VAL A 221 -26.26 7.37 -6.66
C VAL A 221 -27.18 7.01 -7.81
N ASN A 222 -28.33 7.66 -7.90
CA ASN A 222 -29.34 7.37 -8.92
C ASN A 222 -29.41 8.50 -9.95
N LEU A 223 -29.11 8.18 -11.22
CA LEU A 223 -29.16 9.17 -12.30
C LEU A 223 -30.57 9.25 -12.87
N TYR A 224 -31.07 10.47 -13.05
CA TYR A 224 -32.32 10.79 -13.72
C TYR A 224 -32.04 11.64 -14.95
N ASP A 225 -32.98 11.65 -15.88
CA ASP A 225 -33.07 12.72 -16.86
C ASP A 225 -33.46 14.06 -16.19
N ASP A 226 -33.27 15.17 -16.90
CA ASP A 226 -33.50 16.51 -16.35
C ASP A 226 -34.97 16.75 -15.97
N VAL A 227 -35.88 15.96 -16.56
CA VAL A 227 -37.32 15.98 -16.28
C VAL A 227 -37.74 15.02 -15.15
N TYR A 228 -36.81 14.28 -14.56
CA TYR A 228 -37.00 13.43 -13.39
C TYR A 228 -38.03 12.30 -13.59
N GLN A 229 -37.97 11.61 -14.73
CA GLN A 229 -38.86 10.51 -15.10
C GLN A 229 -38.15 9.18 -15.34
N ASN A 230 -36.88 9.20 -15.77
CA ASN A 230 -36.12 8.00 -16.14
C ASN A 230 -34.95 7.73 -15.18
N PRO A 231 -35.18 7.16 -13.99
CA PRO A 231 -34.09 6.76 -13.10
C PRO A 231 -33.23 5.64 -13.69
N THR A 232 -32.02 5.46 -13.17
CA THR A 232 -31.19 4.28 -13.45
C THR A 232 -31.78 3.03 -12.80
N VAL A 233 -32.16 3.13 -11.53
CA VAL A 233 -32.87 2.08 -10.79
C VAL A 233 -34.12 2.64 -10.10
N SER A 234 -35.19 1.85 -10.05
CA SER A 234 -36.44 2.29 -9.43
C SER A 234 -36.32 2.41 -7.91
N ARG A 235 -37.17 3.23 -7.30
CA ARG A 235 -37.24 3.36 -5.84
C ARG A 235 -37.58 2.04 -5.13
N GLN A 236 -38.41 1.21 -5.76
CA GLN A 236 -38.76 -0.11 -5.23
C GLN A 236 -37.55 -1.05 -5.18
N GLN A 237 -36.69 -1.00 -6.21
CA GLN A 237 -35.43 -1.76 -6.19
C GLN A 237 -34.52 -1.31 -5.05
N ILE A 238 -34.38 0.00 -4.84
CA ILE A 238 -33.54 0.54 -3.75
C ILE A 238 -34.07 0.10 -2.38
N GLU A 239 -35.38 0.23 -2.15
CA GLU A 239 -36.01 -0.16 -0.86
C GLU A 239 -35.91 -1.67 -0.62
N PHE A 240 -36.13 -2.49 -1.66
CA PHE A 240 -36.00 -3.95 -1.56
C PHE A 240 -34.56 -4.38 -1.30
N GLN A 241 -33.59 -3.82 -2.04
CA GLN A 241 -32.17 -4.11 -1.82
C GLN A 241 -31.71 -3.71 -0.41
N HIS A 242 -32.16 -2.55 0.08
CA HIS A 242 -31.85 -2.09 1.44
C HIS A 242 -32.36 -3.04 2.52
N GLN A 243 -33.55 -3.60 2.33
CA GLN A 243 -34.10 -4.60 3.23
C GLN A 243 -33.25 -5.87 3.21
N GLN A 244 -32.95 -6.42 2.02
CA GLN A 244 -32.12 -7.63 1.89
C GLN A 244 -30.71 -7.45 2.47
N LEU A 245 -30.12 -6.26 2.28
CA LEU A 245 -28.83 -5.91 2.85
C LEU A 245 -28.85 -5.97 4.39
N ASN A 246 -29.84 -5.35 5.03
CA ASN A 246 -29.95 -5.39 6.49
C ASN A 246 -30.33 -6.78 7.02
N GLU A 247 -31.12 -7.57 6.27
CA GLU A 247 -31.41 -8.97 6.61
C GLU A 247 -30.13 -9.82 6.63
N ALA A 248 -29.22 -9.61 5.67
CA ALA A 248 -27.96 -10.34 5.59
C ALA A 248 -26.93 -9.92 6.66
N PHE A 249 -26.80 -8.62 6.97
CA PHE A 249 -25.73 -8.12 7.87
C PHE A 249 -26.14 -8.03 9.35
N SER A 250 -27.43 -7.88 9.67
CA SER A 250 -27.89 -7.59 11.04
C SER A 250 -27.55 -8.67 12.06
N CYS A 251 -27.50 -9.94 11.65
CA CYS A 251 -27.11 -11.06 12.52
C CYS A 251 -25.62 -10.99 12.94
N TYR A 252 -24.81 -10.19 12.24
CA TYR A 252 -23.40 -9.96 12.52
C TYR A 252 -23.15 -8.64 13.27
N ASN A 253 -24.19 -8.03 13.88
CA ASN A 253 -24.12 -6.74 14.56
C ASN A 253 -23.70 -5.57 13.63
N ILE A 254 -23.95 -5.69 12.33
CA ILE A 254 -23.71 -4.62 11.34
C ILE A 254 -25.05 -4.27 10.71
N THR A 255 -25.38 -2.98 10.68
CA THR A 255 -26.60 -2.46 10.06
C THR A 255 -26.25 -1.29 9.16
N TRP A 256 -27.02 -1.14 8.09
CA TRP A 256 -26.75 -0.17 7.04
C TRP A 256 -27.81 0.94 7.06
N GLU A 257 -27.35 2.19 7.01
CA GLU A 257 -28.17 3.40 6.91
C GLU A 257 -28.09 3.92 5.46
N LEU A 258 -29.24 3.98 4.78
CA LEU A 258 -29.34 4.38 3.37
C LEU A 258 -29.49 5.89 3.21
N GLU A 259 -28.66 6.47 2.35
CA GLU A 259 -28.87 7.77 1.72
C GLU A 259 -29.08 7.59 0.21
N VAL A 260 -30.03 8.30 -0.40
CA VAL A 260 -30.22 8.29 -1.86
C VAL A 260 -29.87 9.67 -2.42
N LEU A 261 -28.91 9.71 -3.33
CA LEU A 261 -28.53 10.91 -4.06
C LEU A 261 -29.08 10.83 -5.49
N ASP A 262 -30.10 11.63 -5.77
CA ASP A 262 -30.67 11.76 -7.11
C ASP A 262 -29.94 12.84 -7.91
N VAL A 263 -29.30 12.45 -9.01
CA VAL A 263 -28.60 13.38 -9.92
C VAL A 263 -29.43 13.58 -11.19
N ARG A 264 -29.83 14.82 -11.48
CA ARG A 264 -30.61 15.17 -12.67
C ARG A 264 -29.67 15.62 -13.79
N ASN A 265 -29.42 14.73 -14.75
CA ASN A 265 -28.56 15.02 -15.90
C ASN A 265 -28.91 14.11 -17.08
N SER A 266 -29.64 14.65 -18.07
CA SER A 266 -30.02 13.87 -19.26
C SER A 266 -28.81 13.40 -20.09
N SER A 267 -27.70 14.15 -20.08
CA SER A 267 -26.49 13.78 -20.82
C SER A 267 -25.87 12.52 -20.23
N LEU A 268 -25.66 12.49 -18.91
CA LEU A 268 -25.14 11.31 -18.22
C LEU A 268 -26.10 10.13 -18.32
N ARG A 269 -27.41 10.38 -18.12
CA ARG A 269 -28.42 9.32 -18.11
C ARG A 269 -28.59 8.59 -19.46
N ARG A 270 -28.30 9.26 -20.58
CA ARG A 270 -28.41 8.69 -21.93
C ARG A 270 -27.15 7.99 -22.41
N ARG A 271 -26.00 8.21 -21.77
CA ARG A 271 -24.75 7.52 -22.12
C ARG A 271 -24.70 6.16 -21.45
N LEU A 272 -24.05 5.21 -22.14
CA LEU A 272 -23.69 3.93 -21.56
C LEU A 272 -22.52 4.11 -20.60
N ILE A 273 -22.65 3.67 -19.37
CA ILE A 273 -21.54 3.66 -18.41
C ILE A 273 -20.97 2.26 -18.43
N LEU A 274 -19.69 2.10 -18.78
CA LEU A 274 -19.02 0.81 -18.87
C LEU A 274 -18.26 0.51 -17.58
N ALA A 275 -18.43 -0.72 -17.08
CA ALA A 275 -17.57 -1.27 -16.04
C ALA A 275 -16.34 -1.91 -16.70
N ASN A 276 -15.13 -1.58 -16.21
CA ASN A 276 -13.85 -2.18 -16.59
C ASN A 276 -13.37 -2.00 -18.05
N CYS A 277 -14.05 -1.21 -18.89
CA CYS A 277 -13.49 -0.77 -20.17
C CYS A 277 -12.77 0.56 -19.99
N ASP A 278 -11.45 0.56 -20.19
CA ASP A 278 -10.69 1.80 -20.36
C ASP A 278 -10.97 2.36 -21.76
N ILE A 279 -11.35 3.64 -21.82
CA ILE A 279 -11.65 4.34 -23.07
C ILE A 279 -10.40 4.38 -23.98
N SER A 280 -9.19 4.35 -23.42
CA SER A 280 -7.93 4.34 -24.18
C SER A 280 -7.74 3.08 -25.04
N LYS A 281 -8.43 1.98 -24.71
CA LYS A 281 -8.39 0.71 -25.45
C LYS A 281 -9.25 0.69 -26.69
N ILE A 282 -10.24 1.59 -26.78
CA ILE A 282 -11.19 1.60 -27.88
C ILE A 282 -10.50 2.07 -29.16
N GLY A 283 -10.28 1.14 -30.09
CA GLY A 283 -9.60 1.45 -31.35
C GLY A 283 -8.08 1.30 -31.29
N ASP A 284 -7.53 0.53 -30.34
CA ASP A 284 -6.08 0.35 -30.15
C ASP A 284 -5.45 -0.76 -31.05
N GLU A 285 -6.23 -1.30 -32.00
CA GLU A 285 -5.91 -2.44 -32.87
C GLU A 285 -5.94 -3.82 -32.19
N ASN A 286 -6.20 -3.87 -30.88
CA ASN A 286 -6.47 -5.10 -30.15
C ASN A 286 -7.99 -5.25 -29.95
N CYS A 287 -8.46 -6.49 -29.82
CA CYS A 287 -9.86 -6.72 -29.46
C CYS A 287 -9.93 -6.97 -27.95
N ASP A 288 -10.34 -5.96 -27.20
CA ASP A 288 -10.59 -5.97 -25.77
C ASP A 288 -12.05 -6.40 -25.48
N PRO A 289 -12.26 -7.59 -24.90
CA PRO A 289 -13.60 -8.12 -24.59
C PRO A 289 -14.43 -7.18 -23.70
N GLU A 290 -13.80 -6.51 -22.74
CA GLU A 290 -14.41 -5.53 -21.84
C GLU A 290 -14.96 -4.29 -22.57
N CYS A 291 -14.39 -3.95 -23.73
CA CYS A 291 -14.79 -2.80 -24.53
C CYS A 291 -15.67 -3.20 -25.72
N ASN A 292 -15.91 -4.50 -25.91
CA ASN A 292 -16.69 -5.06 -26.99
C ASN A 292 -18.21 -4.83 -26.82
N HIS A 293 -18.69 -3.63 -27.16
CA HIS A 293 -20.09 -3.25 -27.04
C HIS A 293 -20.61 -2.54 -28.31
N THR A 294 -21.92 -2.63 -28.56
CA THR A 294 -22.53 -2.00 -29.74
C THR A 294 -22.32 -0.49 -29.79
N LEU A 295 -22.40 0.18 -28.63
CA LEU A 295 -22.21 1.63 -28.46
C LEU A 295 -20.75 2.08 -28.41
N THR A 296 -19.78 1.17 -28.36
CA THR A 296 -18.35 1.47 -28.54
C THR A 296 -17.88 1.17 -29.96
N GLY A 297 -18.79 0.72 -30.84
CA GLY A 297 -18.42 0.28 -32.18
C GLY A 297 -17.82 -1.13 -32.25
N TYR A 298 -18.01 -1.96 -31.21
CA TYR A 298 -17.30 -3.22 -30.98
C TYR A 298 -15.81 -2.95 -30.86
N ASP A 299 -15.47 -2.20 -29.81
CA ASP A 299 -14.11 -1.82 -29.48
C ASP A 299 -13.44 -1.02 -30.61
N GLY A 300 -14.08 0.09 -30.99
CA GLY A 300 -13.55 0.93 -32.07
C GLY A 300 -13.46 0.24 -33.43
N GLY A 301 -14.10 -0.92 -33.59
CA GLY A 301 -14.07 -1.77 -34.78
C GLY A 301 -13.12 -2.97 -34.69
N ASP A 302 -12.28 -3.07 -33.66
CA ASP A 302 -11.21 -4.06 -33.56
C ASP A 302 -11.70 -5.47 -33.26
N CYS A 303 -12.81 -5.60 -32.53
CA CYS A 303 -13.48 -6.88 -32.31
C CYS A 303 -14.36 -7.36 -33.49
N ARG A 304 -14.41 -6.62 -34.62
CA ARG A 304 -15.20 -7.02 -35.78
C ARG A 304 -14.39 -7.86 -36.77
N HIS A 305 -14.76 -9.14 -36.89
CA HIS A 305 -14.26 -10.01 -37.97
C HIS A 305 -14.96 -9.75 -39.32
N VAL A 306 -14.77 -8.58 -39.94
CA VAL A 306 -15.35 -8.28 -41.26
C VAL A 306 -14.26 -8.06 -42.30
N ARG A 307 -14.38 -8.73 -43.46
CA ARG A 307 -13.55 -8.45 -44.64
C ARG A 307 -13.82 -7.02 -45.11
N HIS A 308 -12.87 -6.12 -44.88
CA HIS A 308 -12.97 -4.72 -45.27
C HIS A 308 -13.16 -4.58 -46.79
N ALA A 309 -14.37 -4.20 -47.21
CA ALA A 309 -14.56 -3.63 -48.53
C ALA A 309 -14.09 -2.17 -48.49
N LEU A 310 -13.46 -1.70 -49.57
CA LEU A 310 -12.97 -0.34 -49.71
C LEU A 310 -14.15 0.64 -49.84
N PHE A 311 -14.67 1.13 -48.70
CA PHE A 311 -15.81 2.05 -48.64
C PHE A 311 -15.42 3.54 -48.69
N HIS A 312 -14.40 3.91 -49.45
CA HIS A 312 -13.92 5.30 -49.53
C HIS A 312 -14.97 6.33 -49.97
N LYS A 313 -16.05 5.91 -50.63
CA LYS A 313 -17.14 6.81 -51.07
C LYS A 313 -18.12 7.18 -49.95
N LYS A 314 -18.10 6.45 -48.84
CA LYS A 314 -19.02 6.66 -47.71
C LYS A 314 -18.45 7.60 -46.66
N LYS A 315 -17.13 7.74 -46.58
CA LYS A 315 -16.47 8.64 -45.61
C LYS A 315 -16.78 10.11 -45.88
N GLN A 316 -17.18 10.86 -44.84
CA GLN A 316 -17.36 12.32 -44.85
C GLN A 316 -18.32 12.82 -45.95
N ASN A 317 -19.53 12.26 -45.99
CA ASN A 317 -20.52 12.56 -47.03
C ASN A 317 -21.72 13.38 -46.52
N GLY A 318 -21.68 13.83 -45.27
CA GLY A 318 -22.76 14.54 -44.58
C GLY A 318 -23.77 13.62 -43.90
N VAL A 319 -23.50 12.32 -43.79
CA VAL A 319 -24.35 11.30 -43.18
C VAL A 319 -23.48 10.36 -42.36
N CYS A 320 -23.87 10.07 -41.13
CA CYS A 320 -23.20 9.07 -40.31
C CYS A 320 -23.37 7.65 -40.90
N ASP A 321 -22.34 7.16 -41.57
CA ASP A 321 -22.24 5.82 -42.14
C ASP A 321 -21.62 4.84 -41.12
N MET A 322 -22.45 4.00 -40.49
CA MET A 322 -22.02 3.02 -39.47
C MET A 322 -21.03 1.96 -40.01
N ASP A 323 -20.97 1.76 -41.34
CA ASP A 323 -19.98 0.91 -42.02
C ASP A 323 -18.57 1.52 -42.05
N CYS A 324 -18.43 2.79 -41.66
CA CYS A 324 -17.18 3.56 -41.59
C CYS A 324 -16.94 4.15 -40.19
N ASN A 325 -17.79 3.84 -39.21
CA ASN A 325 -17.74 4.41 -37.86
C ASN A 325 -16.83 3.59 -36.93
N TYR A 326 -15.53 3.59 -37.23
CA TYR A 326 -14.47 2.92 -36.46
C TYR A 326 -13.11 3.60 -36.72
N GLU A 327 -12.11 3.29 -35.89
CA GLU A 327 -10.83 4.02 -35.84
C GLU A 327 -10.12 4.11 -37.19
N ARG A 328 -10.07 3.00 -37.94
CA ARG A 328 -9.45 2.95 -39.28
C ARG A 328 -9.98 4.00 -40.28
N TYR A 329 -11.22 4.44 -40.12
CA TYR A 329 -11.83 5.48 -40.95
C TYR A 329 -12.00 6.81 -40.21
N ASN A 330 -11.41 6.95 -39.01
CA ASN A 330 -11.55 8.09 -38.11
C ASN A 330 -13.03 8.35 -37.78
N PHE A 331 -13.77 7.29 -37.42
CA PHE A 331 -15.19 7.38 -37.05
C PHE A 331 -16.04 8.15 -38.05
N ASP A 332 -15.97 7.72 -39.32
CA ASP A 332 -16.59 8.39 -40.47
C ASP A 332 -16.14 9.86 -40.66
N GLY A 333 -14.88 10.14 -40.29
CA GLY A 333 -14.32 11.49 -40.27
C GLY A 333 -15.00 12.45 -39.30
N GLY A 334 -15.60 11.93 -38.21
CA GLY A 334 -16.25 12.69 -37.14
C GLY A 334 -17.73 12.99 -37.38
N GLU A 335 -18.32 12.60 -38.53
CA GLU A 335 -19.74 12.89 -38.83
C GLU A 335 -20.69 12.16 -37.88
N CYS A 336 -20.31 10.96 -37.42
CA CYS A 336 -21.05 10.19 -36.43
C CYS A 336 -21.03 10.79 -35.02
N CYS A 337 -20.16 11.77 -34.79
CA CYS A 337 -20.05 12.52 -33.53
C CYS A 337 -20.58 13.95 -33.61
N ASN A 338 -21.20 14.33 -34.75
CA ASN A 338 -21.79 15.65 -34.92
C ASN A 338 -23.29 15.66 -34.57
N PRO A 339 -23.73 16.43 -33.55
CA PRO A 339 -25.13 16.50 -33.13
C PRO A 339 -26.05 17.15 -34.17
N GLU A 340 -25.52 17.87 -35.16
CA GLU A 340 -26.31 18.41 -36.29
C GLU A 340 -26.66 17.33 -37.33
N ILE A 341 -25.90 16.24 -37.39
CA ILE A 341 -26.01 15.18 -38.39
C ILE A 341 -26.76 13.97 -37.84
N THR A 342 -26.50 13.58 -36.59
CA THR A 342 -26.98 12.32 -36.02
C THR A 342 -27.30 12.40 -34.52
N ASP A 343 -27.97 11.37 -34.00
CA ASP A 343 -28.17 11.19 -32.56
C ASP A 343 -26.90 10.63 -31.92
N VAL A 344 -25.98 11.54 -31.57
CA VAL A 344 -24.65 11.24 -31.03
C VAL A 344 -24.66 10.31 -29.81
N THR A 345 -25.77 10.27 -29.06
CA THR A 345 -25.93 9.35 -27.91
C THR A 345 -25.98 7.87 -28.30
N LYS A 346 -26.10 7.57 -29.60
CA LYS A 346 -26.15 6.21 -30.13
C LYS A 346 -25.08 5.91 -31.17
N THR A 347 -24.52 6.94 -31.78
CA THR A 347 -23.66 6.81 -32.96
C THR A 347 -22.25 7.35 -32.75
N CYS A 348 -22.00 8.17 -31.73
CA CYS A 348 -20.67 8.71 -31.52
C CYS A 348 -19.78 7.71 -30.77
N PHE A 349 -18.89 7.05 -31.51
CA PHE A 349 -17.98 6.03 -30.96
C PHE A 349 -16.55 6.53 -30.73
N GLU A 350 -16.22 7.72 -31.24
CA GLU A 350 -14.90 8.33 -31.15
C GLU A 350 -14.53 8.61 -29.68
N PRO A 351 -13.46 7.98 -29.15
CA PRO A 351 -13.03 8.13 -27.77
C PRO A 351 -12.82 9.60 -27.36
N ASP A 352 -12.19 10.39 -28.22
CA ASP A 352 -11.84 11.79 -27.94
C ASP A 352 -13.02 12.78 -28.03
N SER A 353 -14.16 12.34 -28.55
CA SER A 353 -15.31 13.22 -28.75
C SER A 353 -16.01 13.54 -27.43
N PRO A 354 -16.31 14.82 -27.13
CA PRO A 354 -17.10 15.19 -25.95
C PRO A 354 -18.55 14.70 -26.03
N TYR A 355 -19.01 14.26 -27.21
CA TYR A 355 -20.35 13.77 -27.48
C TYR A 355 -20.46 12.23 -27.51
N ARG A 356 -19.39 11.51 -27.15
CA ARG A 356 -19.36 10.05 -27.13
C ARG A 356 -20.58 9.43 -26.43
N ALA A 357 -21.04 8.31 -26.98
CA ALA A 357 -22.23 7.60 -26.53
C ALA A 357 -22.02 6.86 -25.19
N TYR A 358 -20.78 6.79 -24.70
CA TYR A 358 -20.39 6.03 -23.51
C TYR A 358 -19.46 6.84 -22.59
N LEU A 359 -19.29 6.34 -21.37
CA LEU A 359 -18.39 6.82 -20.33
C LEU A 359 -17.85 5.57 -19.61
N ASP A 360 -16.65 5.60 -19.06
CA ASP A 360 -16.24 4.62 -18.07
C ASP A 360 -16.73 5.01 -16.67
N ALA A 361 -16.70 4.07 -15.73
CA ALA A 361 -17.16 4.30 -14.36
C ALA A 361 -16.32 5.35 -13.60
N ASN A 362 -15.01 5.45 -13.85
CA ASN A 362 -14.14 6.42 -13.19
C ASN A 362 -14.39 7.84 -13.71
N GLU A 363 -14.67 8.01 -14.99
CA GLU A 363 -15.11 9.30 -15.53
C GLU A 363 -16.40 9.78 -14.86
N LEU A 364 -17.40 8.90 -14.70
CA LEU A 364 -18.63 9.25 -13.97
C LEU A 364 -18.30 9.74 -12.55
N LYS A 365 -17.49 8.98 -11.82
CA LYS A 365 -17.08 9.34 -10.45
C LYS A 365 -16.32 10.68 -10.42
N ASN A 366 -15.46 10.94 -11.39
CA ASN A 366 -14.72 12.19 -11.55
C ASN A 366 -15.61 13.39 -11.88
N ILE A 367 -16.73 13.19 -12.60
CA ILE A 367 -17.73 14.22 -12.87
C ILE A 367 -18.51 14.55 -11.60
N LEU A 368 -18.91 13.53 -10.84
CA LEU A 368 -19.75 13.69 -9.65
C LEU A 368 -18.98 14.18 -8.41
N LYS A 369 -17.70 13.79 -8.27
CA LYS A 369 -16.80 14.17 -7.16
C LYS A 369 -17.43 14.01 -5.77
N LEU A 370 -18.06 12.86 -5.54
CA LEU A 370 -18.72 12.57 -4.27
C LEU A 370 -17.69 12.17 -3.22
N ASP A 371 -17.71 12.81 -2.05
CA ASP A 371 -16.83 12.45 -0.94
C ASP A 371 -17.11 11.01 -0.45
N GLY A 372 -16.09 10.14 -0.52
CA GLY A 372 -16.11 8.76 -0.03
C GLY A 372 -15.77 8.61 1.45
N SER A 373 -15.32 9.67 2.12
CA SER A 373 -14.86 9.59 3.50
C SER A 373 -15.97 9.35 4.52
N THR A 374 -17.23 9.58 4.15
CA THR A 374 -18.39 9.53 5.06
C THR A 374 -19.41 8.44 4.72
N HIS A 375 -19.39 7.92 3.50
CA HIS A 375 -20.35 6.94 3.00
C HIS A 375 -19.67 5.98 2.03
N LEU A 376 -20.13 4.73 2.03
CA LEU A 376 -19.91 3.84 0.89
C LEU A 376 -20.78 4.29 -0.29
N ASN A 377 -20.18 4.78 -1.38
CA ASN A 377 -20.93 5.19 -2.57
C ASN A 377 -21.22 3.99 -3.49
N VAL A 378 -22.45 3.87 -3.96
CA VAL A 378 -22.91 2.83 -4.90
C VAL A 378 -23.30 3.48 -6.22
N PHE A 379 -22.56 3.12 -7.27
CA PHE A 379 -22.74 3.57 -8.65
C PHE A 379 -23.27 2.44 -9.53
N PHE A 380 -23.79 2.80 -10.70
CA PHE A 380 -24.33 1.84 -11.65
C PHE A 380 -23.66 1.95 -13.01
N ALA A 381 -23.20 0.82 -13.54
CA ALA A 381 -22.61 0.69 -14.86
C ALA A 381 -23.03 -0.63 -15.50
N ASN A 382 -23.00 -0.70 -16.83
CA ASN A 382 -23.24 -1.92 -17.57
C ASN A 382 -21.89 -2.56 -17.96
N SER A 383 -21.86 -3.87 -18.06
CA SER A 383 -20.71 -4.61 -18.57
C SER A 383 -21.01 -5.09 -19.99
N SER A 384 -20.01 -5.13 -20.87
CA SER A 384 -20.09 -5.88 -22.13
C SER A 384 -20.04 -7.39 -21.90
N GLU A 385 -19.33 -7.82 -20.86
CA GLU A 385 -19.24 -9.21 -20.44
C GLU A 385 -20.42 -9.58 -19.54
N GLU A 386 -21.19 -10.60 -19.94
CA GLU A 386 -22.35 -11.10 -19.19
C GLU A 386 -21.99 -11.59 -17.76
N GLU A 387 -20.71 -11.80 -17.45
CA GLU A 387 -20.26 -12.35 -16.16
C GLU A 387 -19.97 -11.30 -15.07
N LEU A 388 -19.85 -10.01 -15.39
CA LEU A 388 -19.50 -8.99 -14.40
C LEU A 388 -20.75 -8.29 -13.85
N ALA A 389 -21.22 -8.74 -12.68
CA ALA A 389 -22.40 -8.19 -12.00
C ALA A 389 -22.07 -7.00 -11.09
N GLY A 390 -20.85 -6.90 -10.59
CA GLY A 390 -20.38 -5.84 -9.69
C GLY A 390 -18.86 -5.77 -9.58
N VAL A 391 -18.36 -4.67 -9.03
CA VAL A 391 -16.97 -4.49 -8.60
C VAL A 391 -16.91 -3.54 -7.42
N ALA A 392 -16.03 -3.84 -6.45
CA ALA A 392 -15.82 -3.06 -5.24
C ALA A 392 -14.39 -2.54 -5.14
N THR A 393 -14.23 -1.37 -4.51
CA THR A 393 -12.94 -0.87 -4.03
C THR A 393 -12.56 -1.58 -2.73
N TRP A 394 -11.31 -2.04 -2.62
CA TRP A 394 -10.78 -2.66 -1.40
C TRP A 394 -10.45 -1.62 -0.32
N PRO A 395 -10.46 -1.99 0.97
CA PRO A 395 -10.15 -1.05 2.05
C PRO A 395 -8.71 -0.55 2.07
N TRP A 396 -7.78 -1.24 1.41
CA TRP A 396 -6.38 -0.82 1.27
C TRP A 396 -6.09 -0.09 -0.05
N ASP A 397 -7.07 0.03 -0.95
CA ASP A 397 -6.91 0.87 -2.14
C ASP A 397 -6.91 2.36 -1.72
N LYS A 398 -6.06 3.17 -2.35
CA LYS A 398 -6.00 4.63 -2.06
C LYS A 398 -7.34 5.34 -2.23
N GLU A 399 -8.15 4.84 -3.16
CA GLU A 399 -9.45 5.42 -3.49
C GLU A 399 -10.56 5.09 -2.48
N ALA A 400 -10.34 4.17 -1.53
CA ALA A 400 -11.38 3.64 -0.63
C ALA A 400 -12.17 4.73 0.11
N LEU A 401 -11.51 5.83 0.49
CA LEU A 401 -12.11 6.98 1.16
C LEU A 401 -12.18 8.23 0.26
N MET A 402 -11.77 8.13 -1.00
CA MET A 402 -11.80 9.21 -1.99
C MET A 402 -13.05 9.11 -2.88
N HIS A 403 -13.19 10.02 -3.84
CA HIS A 403 -14.38 10.05 -4.70
C HIS A 403 -14.41 8.96 -5.78
N LEU A 404 -13.28 8.32 -6.07
CA LEU A 404 -13.24 7.16 -6.99
C LEU A 404 -13.59 5.84 -6.27
N GLY A 405 -13.60 5.82 -4.93
CA GLY A 405 -13.96 4.65 -4.15
C GLY A 405 -15.45 4.28 -4.23
N GLY A 406 -15.74 3.06 -3.80
CA GLY A 406 -17.11 2.56 -3.63
C GLY A 406 -17.36 1.28 -4.43
N ILE A 407 -18.63 1.03 -4.75
CA ILE A 407 -19.06 -0.15 -5.51
C ILE A 407 -19.72 0.32 -6.80
N VAL A 408 -19.44 -0.39 -7.89
CA VAL A 408 -20.13 -0.25 -9.17
C VAL A 408 -20.92 -1.53 -9.43
N LEU A 409 -22.23 -1.42 -9.64
CA LEU A 409 -23.12 -2.56 -9.87
C LEU A 409 -23.81 -2.47 -11.23
N ASN A 410 -24.11 -3.63 -11.80
CA ASN A 410 -25.03 -3.68 -12.93
C ASN A 410 -26.47 -3.40 -12.43
N PRO A 411 -27.19 -2.41 -13.01
CA PRO A 411 -28.54 -2.09 -12.58
C PRO A 411 -29.54 -3.25 -12.75
N SER A 412 -29.24 -4.23 -13.63
CA SER A 412 -30.04 -5.45 -13.81
C SER A 412 -29.87 -6.46 -12.66
N PHE A 413 -28.83 -6.30 -11.84
CA PHE A 413 -28.50 -7.18 -10.71
C PHE A 413 -28.67 -6.48 -9.35
N TYR A 414 -29.53 -5.46 -9.29
CA TYR A 414 -29.75 -4.65 -8.10
C TYR A 414 -31.24 -4.58 -7.73
N GLY A 415 -31.59 -5.05 -6.54
CA GLY A 415 -32.92 -4.91 -5.97
C GLY A 415 -34.02 -5.63 -6.74
N ILE A 416 -33.70 -6.76 -7.38
CA ILE A 416 -34.64 -7.59 -8.15
C ILE A 416 -34.64 -9.00 -7.53
N PRO A 417 -35.79 -9.71 -7.45
CA PRO A 417 -35.81 -11.08 -6.93
C PRO A 417 -34.82 -12.01 -7.67
N GLY A 418 -33.97 -12.71 -6.91
CA GLY A 418 -32.89 -13.56 -7.44
C GLY A 418 -31.60 -12.81 -7.82
N HIS A 419 -31.57 -11.49 -7.67
CA HIS A 419 -30.39 -10.65 -7.90
C HIS A 419 -30.27 -9.55 -6.84
N THR A 420 -30.02 -9.96 -5.60
CA THR A 420 -29.79 -9.10 -4.44
C THR A 420 -28.48 -9.41 -3.72
N HIS A 421 -27.89 -10.60 -3.92
CA HIS A 421 -26.66 -10.99 -3.23
C HIS A 421 -25.41 -10.39 -3.86
N THR A 422 -25.45 -9.93 -5.12
CA THR A 422 -24.33 -9.20 -5.75
C THR A 422 -23.88 -8.01 -4.91
N MET A 423 -24.80 -7.14 -4.47
CA MET A 423 -24.41 -6.01 -3.62
C MET A 423 -23.85 -6.47 -2.25
N ILE A 424 -24.37 -7.56 -1.69
CA ILE A 424 -23.92 -8.12 -0.41
C ILE A 424 -22.48 -8.63 -0.55
N HIS A 425 -22.19 -9.30 -1.66
CA HIS A 425 -20.86 -9.79 -2.05
C HIS A 425 -19.87 -8.63 -2.21
N GLU A 426 -20.21 -7.62 -3.02
CA GLU A 426 -19.34 -6.46 -3.23
C GLU A 426 -19.07 -5.68 -1.93
N ILE A 427 -20.06 -5.58 -1.04
CA ILE A 427 -19.84 -4.99 0.29
C ILE A 427 -18.87 -5.83 1.12
N GLY A 428 -18.92 -7.16 0.99
CA GLY A 428 -17.93 -8.05 1.59
C GLY A 428 -16.50 -7.67 1.18
N HIS A 429 -16.25 -7.41 -0.11
CA HIS A 429 -14.96 -6.92 -0.60
C HIS A 429 -14.60 -5.54 -0.04
N SER A 430 -15.53 -4.59 -0.04
CA SER A 430 -15.28 -3.28 0.58
C SER A 430 -14.92 -3.40 2.06
N LEU A 431 -15.42 -4.41 2.76
CA LEU A 431 -15.09 -4.74 4.15
C LEU A 431 -13.92 -5.74 4.31
N GLY A 432 -13.14 -5.95 3.25
CA GLY A 432 -11.87 -6.69 3.26
C GLY A 432 -12.00 -8.21 3.21
N LEU A 433 -13.12 -8.75 2.71
CA LEU A 433 -13.29 -10.19 2.51
C LEU A 433 -12.84 -10.63 1.13
N TYR A 434 -12.00 -11.67 1.08
CA TYR A 434 -11.63 -12.34 -0.18
C TYR A 434 -12.72 -13.32 -0.63
N HIS A 435 -12.66 -13.69 -1.91
CA HIS A 435 -13.39 -14.85 -2.40
C HIS A 435 -12.97 -16.11 -1.66
N VAL A 436 -13.92 -16.98 -1.35
CA VAL A 436 -13.66 -18.26 -0.67
C VAL A 436 -12.78 -19.22 -1.46
N PHE A 437 -12.55 -18.94 -2.75
CA PHE A 437 -11.70 -19.74 -3.64
C PHE A 437 -10.34 -19.09 -3.93
N ARG A 438 -9.97 -18.04 -3.17
CA ARG A 438 -8.70 -17.29 -3.31
C ARG A 438 -7.49 -18.21 -3.36
N GLY A 439 -7.39 -19.14 -2.41
CA GLY A 439 -6.23 -20.03 -2.25
C GLY A 439 -6.11 -21.16 -3.28
N ILE A 440 -7.06 -21.29 -4.21
CA ILE A 440 -7.09 -22.39 -5.20
C ILE A 440 -7.23 -21.86 -6.63
N SER A 441 -8.19 -20.97 -6.89
CA SER A 441 -8.50 -20.50 -8.25
C SER A 441 -7.93 -19.13 -8.58
N GLU A 442 -7.46 -18.38 -7.59
CA GLU A 442 -6.87 -17.05 -7.79
C GLU A 442 -5.37 -17.02 -7.46
N ILE A 443 -4.73 -18.18 -7.44
CA ILE A 443 -3.28 -18.32 -7.31
C ILE A 443 -2.62 -18.33 -8.70
N LEU A 444 -1.40 -17.81 -8.79
CA LEU A 444 -0.66 -17.80 -10.05
C LEU A 444 -0.07 -19.17 -10.39
N SER A 445 0.29 -19.96 -9.37
CA SER A 445 0.85 -21.30 -9.53
C SER A 445 0.72 -22.14 -8.26
N CYS A 446 0.98 -23.45 -8.34
CA CYS A 446 0.97 -24.33 -7.16
C CYS A 446 2.13 -24.08 -6.17
N SER A 447 3.05 -23.16 -6.48
CA SER A 447 4.10 -22.72 -5.56
C SER A 447 3.81 -21.35 -4.95
N ASP A 448 2.62 -20.81 -5.20
CA ASP A 448 2.17 -19.54 -4.65
C ASP A 448 2.06 -19.64 -3.11
N PRO A 449 2.65 -18.70 -2.35
CA PRO A 449 2.57 -18.69 -0.89
C PRO A 449 1.13 -18.57 -0.37
N CYS A 450 0.20 -18.05 -1.18
CA CYS A 450 -1.23 -17.97 -0.84
C CYS A 450 -2.00 -19.28 -1.06
N MET A 451 -1.39 -20.31 -1.64
CA MET A 451 -2.08 -21.57 -1.91
C MET A 451 -2.58 -22.20 -0.61
N GLU A 452 -3.87 -22.54 -0.57
CA GLU A 452 -4.53 -23.00 0.65
C GLU A 452 -4.84 -24.50 0.57
N THR A 453 -4.21 -25.30 1.44
CA THR A 453 -4.48 -26.75 1.52
C THR A 453 -5.41 -27.13 2.66
N GLU A 454 -5.51 -26.28 3.66
CA GLU A 454 -6.41 -26.39 4.79
C GLU A 454 -6.86 -24.98 5.19
N PRO A 455 -8.09 -24.83 5.72
CA PRO A 455 -8.62 -23.53 6.12
C PRO A 455 -7.66 -22.84 7.11
N SER A 456 -7.22 -21.61 6.80
CA SER A 456 -6.17 -20.93 7.57
C SER A 456 -6.39 -19.41 7.70
N PHE A 457 -5.75 -18.80 8.70
CA PHE A 457 -5.65 -17.33 8.81
C PHE A 457 -4.45 -16.76 8.04
N GLU A 458 -3.58 -17.60 7.47
CA GLU A 458 -2.31 -17.19 6.85
C GLU A 458 -2.28 -17.38 5.33
N THR A 459 -3.16 -18.23 4.79
CA THR A 459 -3.25 -18.58 3.36
C THR A 459 -4.69 -18.46 2.86
N GLY A 460 -4.88 -18.50 1.54
CA GLY A 460 -6.21 -18.49 0.94
C GLY A 460 -7.00 -17.22 1.19
N ASP A 461 -8.25 -17.38 1.65
CA ASP A 461 -9.13 -16.25 1.97
C ASP A 461 -8.91 -15.69 3.38
N LEU A 462 -7.89 -16.19 4.11
CA LEU A 462 -7.49 -15.80 5.47
C LEU A 462 -8.61 -16.03 6.51
N CYS A 463 -9.49 -17.00 6.27
CA CYS A 463 -10.52 -17.41 7.21
C CYS A 463 -10.35 -18.89 7.58
N GLY A 464 -9.92 -19.19 8.81
CA GLY A 464 -9.78 -20.56 9.32
C GLY A 464 -11.09 -21.37 9.48
N ASP A 465 -12.21 -20.90 8.93
CA ASP A 465 -13.54 -21.52 8.99
C ASP A 465 -14.23 -21.63 7.60
N THR A 466 -13.51 -21.34 6.51
CA THR A 466 -13.93 -21.53 5.12
C THR A 466 -13.03 -22.58 4.47
N ASN A 467 -13.59 -23.72 4.05
CA ASN A 467 -12.76 -24.76 3.44
C ASN A 467 -12.23 -24.32 2.06
N PRO A 468 -10.99 -24.71 1.68
CA PRO A 468 -10.45 -24.42 0.36
C PRO A 468 -11.36 -24.97 -0.73
N ALA A 469 -11.64 -24.16 -1.74
CA ALA A 469 -12.50 -24.53 -2.85
C ALA A 469 -12.03 -23.90 -4.16
N PRO A 470 -12.27 -24.54 -5.32
CA PRO A 470 -12.10 -23.90 -6.60
C PRO A 470 -13.31 -23.01 -6.90
N LYS A 471 -13.14 -22.10 -7.87
CA LYS A 471 -14.22 -21.28 -8.42
C LYS A 471 -15.34 -22.20 -8.94
N HIS A 472 -16.53 -22.08 -8.34
CA HIS A 472 -17.68 -22.91 -8.67
C HIS A 472 -18.98 -22.10 -8.56
N LYS A 473 -19.88 -22.26 -9.54
CA LYS A 473 -21.17 -21.52 -9.60
C LYS A 473 -22.38 -22.33 -9.12
N LEU A 474 -22.26 -23.66 -8.98
CA LEU A 474 -23.42 -24.49 -8.63
C LEU A 474 -23.58 -24.64 -7.10
N CYS A 475 -24.81 -24.96 -6.70
CA CYS A 475 -25.18 -25.25 -5.32
C CYS A 475 -24.68 -26.62 -4.86
N GLY A 476 -23.37 -26.75 -4.59
CA GLY A 476 -22.80 -27.99 -4.10
C GLY A 476 -21.29 -28.06 -4.24
N ASP A 477 -20.73 -29.16 -3.75
CA ASP A 477 -19.31 -29.43 -3.93
C ASP A 477 -19.00 -29.68 -5.42
N PRO A 478 -17.89 -29.12 -5.93
CA PRO A 478 -17.49 -29.36 -7.31
C PRO A 478 -17.19 -30.84 -7.52
N GLY A 479 -17.57 -31.36 -8.69
CA GLY A 479 -17.26 -32.73 -9.07
C GLY A 479 -15.75 -33.00 -9.11
N PRO A 480 -15.33 -34.29 -9.08
CA PRO A 480 -13.92 -34.64 -9.18
C PRO A 480 -13.32 -34.08 -10.48
N GLY A 481 -12.38 -33.16 -10.35
CA GLY A 481 -11.72 -32.47 -11.45
C GLY A 481 -10.32 -33.01 -11.76
N ASN A 482 -9.66 -32.41 -12.76
CA ASN A 482 -8.23 -32.60 -12.94
C ASN A 482 -7.47 -32.07 -11.72
N ASP A 483 -6.39 -32.76 -11.37
CA ASP A 483 -5.54 -32.48 -10.23
C ASP A 483 -5.05 -31.01 -10.25
N THR A 484 -5.73 -30.16 -9.48
CA THR A 484 -5.33 -28.77 -9.29
C THR A 484 -4.38 -28.79 -8.11
N CYS A 485 -3.08 -28.68 -8.35
CA CYS A 485 -2.06 -28.59 -7.29
C CYS A 485 -2.05 -29.71 -6.22
N GLY A 486 -2.55 -30.92 -6.52
CA GLY A 486 -2.59 -32.06 -5.60
C GLY A 486 -4.00 -32.41 -5.07
N PHE A 487 -5.04 -31.64 -5.41
CA PHE A 487 -6.41 -31.92 -4.96
C PHE A 487 -7.15 -32.88 -5.90
N HIS A 488 -7.58 -34.03 -5.35
CA HIS A 488 -8.40 -35.01 -6.07
C HIS A 488 -9.91 -34.79 -5.90
N SER A 489 -10.33 -34.09 -4.85
CA SER A 489 -11.73 -33.76 -4.58
C SER A 489 -11.84 -32.65 -3.53
N PHE A 490 -12.80 -31.75 -3.70
CA PHE A 490 -13.16 -30.76 -2.68
C PHE A 490 -14.48 -31.18 -2.03
N LEU A 491 -14.54 -31.12 -0.70
CA LEU A 491 -15.70 -31.55 0.09
C LEU A 491 -16.05 -30.48 1.11
N ASN A 492 -17.34 -30.28 1.36
CA ASN A 492 -17.86 -29.24 2.25
C ASN A 492 -17.33 -27.85 1.90
N THR A 493 -17.31 -27.55 0.60
CA THR A 493 -16.91 -26.24 0.09
C THR A 493 -17.90 -25.17 0.56
N PRO A 494 -17.46 -23.93 0.81
CA PRO A 494 -18.30 -22.85 1.32
C PRO A 494 -19.16 -22.22 0.21
N TYR A 495 -19.83 -23.04 -0.61
CA TYR A 495 -20.63 -22.56 -1.75
C TYR A 495 -21.83 -21.69 -1.33
N SER A 496 -22.36 -21.89 -0.12
CA SER A 496 -23.46 -21.09 0.46
C SER A 496 -22.99 -19.77 1.09
N ASN A 497 -21.69 -19.49 1.04
CA ASN A 497 -21.12 -18.25 1.52
C ASN A 497 -21.38 -17.11 0.54
N PHE A 498 -21.68 -15.90 1.01
CA PHE A 498 -21.88 -14.76 0.11
C PHE A 498 -20.64 -14.41 -0.72
N MET A 499 -19.43 -14.78 -0.29
CA MET A 499 -18.17 -14.59 -1.04
C MET A 499 -17.87 -15.74 -2.04
N SER A 500 -18.84 -16.63 -2.27
CA SER A 500 -18.86 -17.61 -3.36
C SER A 500 -19.40 -16.95 -4.64
N TYR A 501 -19.24 -17.63 -5.79
CA TYR A 501 -19.90 -17.29 -7.06
C TYR A 501 -21.15 -18.13 -7.33
N ALA A 502 -21.65 -18.85 -6.31
CA ALA A 502 -22.91 -19.55 -6.42
C ALA A 502 -24.08 -18.58 -6.51
N ASP A 503 -25.14 -19.00 -7.20
CA ASP A 503 -26.34 -18.20 -7.42
C ASP A 503 -27.01 -17.75 -6.11
N ASP A 504 -27.82 -16.68 -6.18
CA ASP A 504 -28.54 -16.10 -5.03
C ASP A 504 -29.39 -17.12 -4.26
N ASP A 505 -30.00 -18.09 -4.95
CA ASP A 505 -30.79 -19.15 -4.31
C ASP A 505 -29.96 -20.09 -3.41
N CYS A 506 -28.63 -19.98 -3.47
CA CYS A 506 -27.68 -20.80 -2.74
C CYS A 506 -27.04 -20.10 -1.54
N THR A 507 -26.67 -18.84 -1.74
CA THR A 507 -25.85 -18.08 -0.78
C THR A 507 -26.73 -17.48 0.32
N ASN A 508 -26.27 -17.53 1.58
CA ASN A 508 -27.10 -17.08 2.70
C ASN A 508 -26.33 -16.64 3.96
N SER A 509 -25.01 -16.74 4.00
CA SER A 509 -24.27 -16.43 5.23
C SER A 509 -22.81 -16.02 4.99
N PHE A 510 -22.29 -15.27 5.96
CA PHE A 510 -20.87 -15.11 6.25
C PHE A 510 -20.46 -15.98 7.44
N THR A 511 -19.18 -16.33 7.54
CA THR A 511 -18.61 -17.07 8.66
C THR A 511 -18.25 -16.16 9.85
N PRO A 512 -18.08 -16.70 11.06
CA PRO A 512 -17.54 -15.94 12.20
C PRO A 512 -16.22 -15.22 11.93
N ASN A 513 -15.28 -15.84 11.21
CA ASN A 513 -14.00 -15.20 10.88
C ASN A 513 -14.19 -14.05 9.89
N GLN A 514 -15.04 -14.21 8.86
CA GLN A 514 -15.38 -13.12 7.95
C GLN A 514 -16.04 -11.96 8.70
N MET A 515 -16.98 -12.23 9.62
CA MET A 515 -17.55 -11.21 10.51
C MET A 515 -16.44 -10.47 11.29
N ALA A 516 -15.50 -11.18 11.88
CA ALA A 516 -14.41 -10.55 12.62
C ALA A 516 -13.59 -9.60 11.74
N ARG A 517 -13.31 -9.97 10.48
CA ARG A 517 -12.56 -9.15 9.53
C ARG A 517 -13.35 -7.90 9.15
N MET A 518 -14.64 -8.06 8.85
CA MET A 518 -15.54 -6.94 8.56
C MET A 518 -15.58 -5.92 9.71
N HIS A 519 -15.68 -6.40 10.96
CA HIS A 519 -15.63 -5.52 12.13
C HIS A 519 -14.28 -4.81 12.28
N CYS A 520 -13.17 -5.49 11.98
CA CYS A 520 -11.84 -4.89 12.00
C CYS A 520 -11.71 -3.77 10.99
N TYR A 521 -12.11 -3.97 9.72
CA TYR A 521 -12.03 -2.92 8.69
C TYR A 521 -12.97 -1.74 8.95
N LEU A 522 -14.12 -1.97 9.59
CA LEU A 522 -14.99 -0.89 10.08
C LEU A 522 -14.32 -0.05 11.20
N ASP A 523 -13.42 -0.64 11.99
CA ASP A 523 -12.64 0.09 13.00
C ASP A 523 -11.35 0.69 12.43
N LEU A 524 -10.70 0.03 11.47
CA LEU A 524 -9.43 0.45 10.88
C LEU A 524 -9.63 1.59 9.88
N VAL A 525 -10.50 1.39 8.87
CA VAL A 525 -10.63 2.29 7.71
C VAL A 525 -11.92 3.10 7.79
N TYR A 526 -13.06 2.46 8.07
CA TYR A 526 -14.39 3.05 7.84
C TYR A 526 -15.12 3.57 9.08
N GLN A 527 -14.38 3.93 10.13
CA GLN A 527 -14.98 4.54 11.32
C GLN A 527 -15.78 5.81 11.01
N SER A 528 -15.36 6.59 10.02
CA SER A 528 -16.05 7.82 9.62
C SER A 528 -17.40 7.57 8.95
N TRP A 529 -17.67 6.35 8.48
CA TRP A 529 -18.98 5.94 7.99
C TRP A 529 -19.97 5.67 9.11
N GLN A 530 -19.52 5.66 10.37
CA GLN A 530 -20.35 5.38 11.54
C GLN A 530 -20.79 6.70 12.25
N PRO A 531 -22.03 6.79 12.76
CA PRO A 531 -22.51 7.99 13.45
C PRO A 531 -21.77 8.31 14.76
N VAL A 532 -21.34 7.27 15.51
CA VAL A 532 -20.70 7.42 16.82
C VAL A 532 -19.20 7.13 16.68
N LYS A 533 -18.38 8.16 16.94
CA LYS A 533 -16.92 8.04 16.93
C LYS A 533 -16.43 7.62 18.31
N LYS A 534 -16.08 6.35 18.48
CA LYS A 534 -15.28 5.87 19.63
C LYS A 534 -13.87 5.59 19.14
N PRO A 535 -12.84 5.72 20.00
CA PRO A 535 -11.51 5.23 19.67
C PRO A 535 -11.56 3.76 19.26
N ALA A 536 -10.77 3.37 18.25
CA ALA A 536 -10.65 1.98 17.87
C ALA A 536 -10.15 1.14 19.04
N PRO A 537 -10.45 -0.18 19.07
CA PRO A 537 -9.90 -1.06 20.07
C PRO A 537 -8.37 -1.19 19.92
N ILE A 538 -7.70 -1.41 21.04
CA ILE A 538 -6.34 -1.97 21.04
C ILE A 538 -6.52 -3.48 20.84
N ALA A 539 -6.10 -3.98 19.68
CA ALA A 539 -6.42 -5.34 19.26
C ALA A 539 -5.63 -6.41 20.05
N ILE A 540 -4.46 -6.07 20.58
CA ILE A 540 -3.54 -7.01 21.23
C ILE A 540 -3.49 -6.78 22.74
N ALA A 541 -3.31 -7.86 23.50
CA ALA A 541 -3.18 -7.78 24.95
C ALA A 541 -1.92 -7.00 25.37
N PRO A 542 -1.94 -6.28 26.52
CA PRO A 542 -0.74 -5.64 27.07
C PRO A 542 0.37 -6.67 27.34
N GLN A 543 1.61 -6.33 27.01
CA GLN A 543 2.79 -7.15 27.25
C GLN A 543 3.54 -6.69 28.50
N ILE A 544 4.22 -7.63 29.17
CA ILE A 544 5.12 -7.34 30.29
C ILE A 544 6.48 -6.98 29.71
N VAL A 545 6.92 -5.74 29.94
CA VAL A 545 8.21 -5.24 29.41
C VAL A 545 9.32 -5.23 30.48
N ASP A 546 8.96 -5.22 31.76
CA ASP A 546 9.91 -5.30 32.86
C ASP A 546 9.25 -5.93 34.09
N GLN A 547 10.03 -6.67 34.88
CA GLN A 547 9.55 -7.34 36.08
C GLN A 547 10.64 -7.37 37.14
N THR A 548 10.34 -6.81 38.30
CA THR A 548 11.16 -6.94 39.51
C THR A 548 10.44 -7.80 40.55
N SER A 549 11.08 -8.03 41.71
CA SER A 549 10.43 -8.75 42.81
C SER A 549 9.17 -8.06 43.34
N ASN A 550 9.05 -6.75 43.12
CA ASN A 550 7.99 -5.91 43.69
C ASN A 550 7.25 -5.06 42.65
N SER A 551 7.54 -5.20 41.35
CA SER A 551 6.87 -4.41 40.32
C SER A 551 6.78 -5.14 38.98
N ILE A 552 5.74 -4.81 38.23
CA ILE A 552 5.53 -5.26 36.85
C ILE A 552 5.27 -4.03 35.99
N ALA A 553 6.04 -3.85 34.93
CA ALA A 553 5.77 -2.85 33.90
C ALA A 553 5.02 -3.48 32.73
N LEU A 554 3.86 -2.93 32.42
CA LEU A 554 3.02 -3.30 31.30
C LEU A 554 3.10 -2.24 30.21
N GLU A 555 3.10 -2.65 28.96
CA GLU A 555 2.98 -1.79 27.80
C GLU A 555 1.98 -2.39 26.80
N TRP A 556 1.25 -1.56 26.04
CA TRP A 556 0.26 -2.04 25.07
C TRP A 556 0.41 -1.38 23.70
N PHE A 557 -0.09 -2.06 22.67
CA PHE A 557 -0.11 -1.57 21.30
C PHE A 557 -1.01 -0.33 21.14
N PRO A 558 -0.78 0.52 20.13
CA PRO A 558 -1.72 1.58 19.78
C PRO A 558 -3.10 1.00 19.39
N PRO A 559 -4.15 1.84 19.36
CA PRO A 559 -5.41 1.49 18.70
C PRO A 559 -5.18 0.98 17.27
N VAL A 560 -6.04 0.08 16.79
CA VAL A 560 -5.86 -0.57 15.47
C VAL A 560 -5.85 0.43 14.30
N ASP A 561 -6.51 1.58 14.44
CA ASP A 561 -6.53 2.67 13.47
C ASP A 561 -5.30 3.60 13.54
N GLY A 562 -4.40 3.39 14.51
CA GLY A 562 -3.22 4.23 14.72
C GLY A 562 -3.52 5.64 15.24
N HIS A 563 -4.76 5.95 15.63
CA HIS A 563 -5.13 7.28 16.11
C HIS A 563 -4.93 7.44 17.62
N PHE A 564 -4.19 8.49 18.01
CA PHE A 564 -3.83 8.76 19.41
C PHE A 564 -4.63 9.88 20.06
N PHE A 565 -5.42 10.61 19.27
CA PHE A 565 -6.15 11.80 19.70
C PHE A 565 -7.66 11.64 19.48
N GLU A 566 -8.47 12.39 20.23
CA GLU A 566 -9.91 12.48 20.01
C GLU A 566 -10.19 12.93 18.56
N ARG A 567 -11.06 12.18 17.88
CA ARG A 567 -11.26 12.31 16.43
C ARG A 567 -12.24 13.43 16.09
N GLU A 568 -11.75 14.47 15.43
CA GLU A 568 -12.57 15.43 14.69
C GLU A 568 -12.25 15.28 13.20
N VAL A 569 -13.11 14.54 12.48
CA VAL A 569 -12.88 14.15 11.08
C VAL A 569 -12.55 15.36 10.21
N GLY A 570 -11.42 15.28 9.52
CA GLY A 570 -10.93 16.32 8.62
C GLY A 570 -10.10 17.40 9.33
N SER A 571 -9.84 17.27 10.63
CA SER A 571 -8.92 18.13 11.37
C SER A 571 -7.47 17.66 11.22
N ALA A 572 -6.52 18.50 11.64
CA ALA A 572 -5.11 18.13 11.70
C ALA A 572 -4.85 17.01 12.72
N CYS A 573 -5.69 16.86 13.75
CA CYS A 573 -5.53 15.86 14.81
C CYS A 573 -5.63 14.43 14.31
N ASP A 574 -6.37 14.19 13.24
CA ASP A 574 -6.47 12.88 12.59
C ASP A 574 -5.12 12.42 12.01
N LEU A 575 -4.24 13.36 11.69
CA LEU A 575 -2.93 13.14 11.07
C LEU A 575 -1.77 13.19 12.08
N CYS A 576 -2.08 13.36 13.37
CA CYS A 576 -1.08 13.48 14.42
C CYS A 576 -0.73 12.13 15.04
N THR A 577 0.57 11.85 15.12
CA THR A 577 1.12 10.63 15.75
C THR A 577 1.44 10.84 17.23
N GLU A 578 1.84 9.77 17.93
CA GLU A 578 2.19 9.76 19.37
C GLU A 578 3.18 10.90 19.77
N GLY A 579 4.10 11.28 18.88
CA GLY A 579 5.07 12.36 19.13
C GLY A 579 4.52 13.80 19.00
N ARG A 580 3.21 13.96 18.77
CA ARG A 580 2.62 15.22 18.27
C ARG A 580 3.31 15.70 16.99
N VAL A 581 3.65 14.74 16.13
CA VAL A 581 4.18 14.95 14.79
C VAL A 581 3.01 14.79 13.84
N LEU A 582 2.79 15.78 12.98
CA LEU A 582 1.81 15.67 11.90
C LEU A 582 2.45 14.96 10.73
N VAL A 583 1.82 13.88 10.27
CA VAL A 583 2.24 13.10 9.09
C VAL A 583 1.13 13.18 8.06
N GLN A 584 1.46 13.62 6.85
CA GLN A 584 0.48 13.75 5.78
C GLN A 584 1.09 13.35 4.45
N TYR A 585 0.24 12.83 3.57
CA TYR A 585 0.58 12.55 2.19
C TYR A 585 0.13 13.71 1.29
N ALA A 586 0.67 13.75 0.07
CA ALA A 586 0.23 14.69 -0.94
C ALA A 586 -1.27 14.52 -1.18
N PHE A 587 -2.01 15.62 -1.20
CA PHE A 587 -3.46 15.64 -1.45
C PHE A 587 -3.82 16.23 -2.81
N GLY A 588 -2.90 16.98 -3.42
CA GLY A 588 -3.07 17.52 -4.76
C GLY A 588 -1.80 17.36 -5.56
N ALA A 589 -1.96 17.01 -6.83
CA ALA A 589 -0.86 16.84 -7.75
C ALA A 589 -1.10 17.54 -9.08
N SER A 590 -0.03 18.07 -9.66
CA SER A 590 -0.08 18.66 -11.00
C SER A 590 1.25 18.53 -11.73
N SER A 591 1.18 18.44 -13.05
CA SER A 591 2.34 18.44 -13.94
C SER A 591 1.99 19.21 -15.21
N PRO A 592 2.97 19.89 -15.85
CA PRO A 592 2.76 20.48 -17.17
C PRO A 592 2.67 19.43 -18.29
N MET A 593 3.00 18.16 -18.00
CA MET A 593 2.91 17.08 -18.98
C MET A 593 1.45 16.75 -19.27
N PRO A 594 1.06 16.57 -20.54
CA PRO A 594 -0.28 16.14 -20.89
C PRO A 594 -0.54 14.73 -20.35
N CYS A 595 -1.79 14.46 -19.95
CA CYS A 595 -2.20 13.17 -19.43
C CYS A 595 -3.42 12.69 -20.21
N ASP A 596 -3.49 11.37 -20.40
CA ASP A 596 -4.61 10.67 -20.98
C ASP A 596 -5.92 10.91 -20.17
N PRO A 597 -7.10 10.98 -20.82
CA PRO A 597 -8.39 11.13 -20.15
C PRO A 597 -8.75 10.02 -19.15
N SER A 598 -8.19 8.82 -19.29
CA SER A 598 -8.36 7.68 -18.38
C SER A 598 -7.87 7.98 -16.96
N GLY A 599 -6.89 8.88 -16.81
CA GLY A 599 -6.26 9.21 -15.53
C GLY A 599 -5.06 8.34 -15.16
N HIS A 600 -4.74 7.29 -15.93
CA HIS A 600 -3.56 6.48 -15.70
C HIS A 600 -2.26 7.25 -15.97
N TRP A 601 -1.23 6.98 -15.17
CA TRP A 601 0.03 7.73 -15.16
C TRP A 601 -0.09 9.24 -14.89
N SER A 602 -1.29 9.72 -14.53
CA SER A 602 -1.54 11.13 -14.31
C SER A 602 -0.93 11.61 -12.99
N PRO A 603 -0.75 12.93 -12.79
CA PRO A 603 -0.26 13.47 -11.53
C PRO A 603 -1.05 12.97 -10.32
N ARG A 604 -2.36 12.74 -10.47
CA ARG A 604 -3.25 12.31 -9.39
C ARG A 604 -2.88 10.95 -8.83
N GLU A 605 -2.26 10.09 -9.63
CA GLU A 605 -1.82 8.79 -9.17
C GLU A 605 -0.76 8.90 -8.06
N ALA A 606 -0.08 10.04 -7.95
CA ALA A 606 0.87 10.35 -6.88
C ALA A 606 0.24 10.98 -5.61
N GLU A 607 -1.08 11.12 -5.56
CA GLU A 607 -1.83 11.60 -4.39
C GLU A 607 -2.14 10.43 -3.44
N GLY A 608 -2.17 10.69 -2.14
CA GLY A 608 -2.48 9.68 -1.13
C GLY A 608 -1.30 8.78 -0.73
N HIS A 609 -1.63 7.61 -0.19
CA HIS A 609 -0.66 6.64 0.29
C HIS A 609 -0.10 5.82 -0.87
N PRO A 610 1.15 5.32 -0.79
CA PRO A 610 1.71 4.46 -1.83
C PRO A 610 0.87 3.19 -2.01
N ASP A 611 0.51 2.85 -3.26
CA ASP A 611 -0.38 1.73 -3.57
C ASP A 611 0.12 0.80 -4.69
N VAL A 612 1.42 0.89 -5.02
CA VAL A 612 2.09 -0.02 -5.96
C VAL A 612 2.43 -1.36 -5.29
N GLU A 613 1.84 -2.44 -5.79
CA GLU A 613 2.07 -3.81 -5.29
C GLU A 613 3.44 -4.38 -5.66
N GLN A 614 3.95 -4.05 -6.85
CA GLN A 614 5.21 -4.60 -7.38
C GLN A 614 6.19 -3.46 -7.71
N PRO A 615 6.98 -3.01 -6.72
CA PRO A 615 8.03 -2.04 -6.98
C PRO A 615 9.04 -2.56 -8.01
N CYS A 616 9.70 -1.64 -8.71
CA CYS A 616 10.63 -1.90 -9.82
C CYS A 616 9.99 -2.49 -11.09
N LYS A 617 8.66 -2.45 -11.20
CA LYS A 617 7.94 -2.72 -12.44
C LYS A 617 7.03 -1.53 -12.78
N PRO A 618 6.85 -1.21 -14.07
CA PRO A 618 5.93 -0.15 -14.47
C PRO A 618 4.53 -0.39 -13.92
N SER A 619 3.89 0.65 -13.39
CA SER A 619 2.55 0.60 -12.81
C SER A 619 1.68 1.76 -13.27
N VAL A 620 0.46 1.45 -13.69
CA VAL A 620 -0.57 2.44 -14.07
C VAL A 620 -0.98 3.35 -12.91
N ARG A 621 -0.69 2.92 -11.67
CA ARG A 621 -1.04 3.60 -10.41
C ARG A 621 0.00 4.62 -9.94
N THR A 622 0.88 5.06 -10.81
CA THR A 622 1.97 6.00 -10.49
C THR A 622 1.83 7.25 -11.35
N TRP A 623 2.52 8.34 -11.05
CA TRP A 623 2.76 9.39 -12.05
C TRP A 623 4.00 9.06 -12.87
N SER A 624 3.92 9.19 -14.20
CA SER A 624 5.05 9.11 -15.13
C SER A 624 5.01 10.26 -16.15
N PRO A 625 6.14 10.90 -16.50
CA PRO A 625 6.16 11.96 -17.51
C PRO A 625 5.62 11.54 -18.88
N ASN A 626 6.05 10.37 -19.40
CA ASN A 626 5.76 9.96 -20.77
C ASN A 626 4.90 8.69 -20.89
N SER A 627 4.74 7.90 -19.83
CA SER A 627 3.93 6.66 -19.91
C SER A 627 2.43 6.95 -20.10
N GLY A 628 1.94 8.11 -19.65
CA GLY A 628 0.54 8.53 -19.79
C GLY A 628 0.20 9.32 -21.06
N VAL A 629 1.11 9.33 -22.05
CA VAL A 629 0.93 10.09 -23.31
C VAL A 629 0.52 9.13 -24.43
N HIS A 630 -0.55 9.47 -25.16
CA HIS A 630 -1.05 8.68 -26.29
C HIS A 630 0.04 8.39 -27.34
N GLN A 631 0.13 7.13 -27.78
CA GLN A 631 1.12 6.65 -28.76
C GLN A 631 1.08 7.38 -30.11
N HIS A 632 -0.04 8.00 -30.47
CA HIS A 632 -0.22 8.75 -31.73
C HIS A 632 0.14 10.24 -31.63
N THR A 633 0.47 10.74 -30.44
CA THR A 633 0.97 12.11 -30.23
C THR A 633 2.49 12.13 -30.14
N VAL A 634 3.12 13.22 -30.59
CA VAL A 634 4.58 13.40 -30.42
C VAL A 634 4.87 13.50 -28.92
N LEU A 635 5.55 12.48 -28.38
CA LEU A 635 5.95 12.45 -26.97
C LEU A 635 6.69 13.74 -26.59
N PRO A 636 6.21 14.52 -25.61
CA PRO A 636 6.92 15.70 -25.15
C PRO A 636 8.23 15.25 -24.50
N VAL A 637 9.36 15.73 -25.03
CA VAL A 637 10.68 15.49 -24.42
C VAL A 637 10.81 16.40 -23.20
N CYS A 638 11.35 15.86 -22.10
CA CYS A 638 11.60 16.66 -20.90
C CYS A 638 12.54 17.84 -21.21
N PRO A 639 12.16 19.09 -20.90
CA PRO A 639 12.91 20.27 -21.34
C PRO A 639 14.26 20.38 -20.62
N GLU A 640 15.37 20.34 -21.37
CA GLU A 640 16.70 20.60 -20.81
C GLU A 640 16.90 22.10 -20.49
N PRO A 641 17.59 22.45 -19.38
CA PRO A 641 18.25 21.59 -18.39
C PRO A 641 17.39 21.23 -17.17
N GLN A 642 16.11 21.64 -17.15
CA GLN A 642 15.28 21.59 -15.94
C GLN A 642 14.61 20.22 -15.76
N GLY A 643 14.32 19.51 -16.84
CA GLY A 643 13.61 18.24 -16.84
C GLY A 643 12.09 18.39 -16.73
N CYS A 644 11.38 17.26 -16.80
CA CYS A 644 9.97 17.19 -16.44
C CYS A 644 9.82 17.36 -14.94
N TYR A 645 8.64 17.82 -14.49
CA TYR A 645 8.38 17.93 -13.07
C TYR A 645 6.96 17.56 -12.66
N LEU A 646 6.87 17.12 -11.40
CA LEU A 646 5.65 16.89 -10.67
C LEU A 646 5.59 17.85 -9.49
N VAL A 647 4.48 18.55 -9.32
CA VAL A 647 4.18 19.36 -8.14
C VAL A 647 3.21 18.59 -7.27
N LEU A 648 3.57 18.43 -6.00
CA LEU A 648 2.75 17.80 -4.98
C LEU A 648 2.46 18.79 -3.86
N GLU A 649 1.18 18.93 -3.51
CA GLU A 649 0.68 19.84 -2.49
C GLU A 649 0.17 19.07 -1.28
N PHE A 650 0.42 19.63 -0.10
CA PHE A 650 0.02 19.07 1.18
C PHE A 650 -1.11 19.91 1.80
N ARG A 651 -2.07 19.24 2.44
CA ARG A 651 -3.27 19.87 3.01
C ARG A 651 -2.93 20.92 4.07
N TYR A 652 -1.93 20.65 4.90
CA TYR A 652 -1.51 21.54 5.97
C TYR A 652 -0.06 22.01 5.75
N PRO A 653 0.18 23.31 5.57
CA PRO A 653 1.54 23.85 5.62
C PRO A 653 2.18 23.56 6.98
N LEU A 654 3.43 23.08 6.99
CA LEU A 654 4.14 22.75 8.23
C LEU A 654 5.64 23.00 8.12
N ILE A 655 6.34 23.12 9.25
CA ILE A 655 7.81 23.11 9.28
C ILE A 655 8.25 21.64 9.26
N PRO A 656 8.88 21.15 8.17
CA PRO A 656 9.10 19.73 8.01
C PRO A 656 10.38 19.25 8.72
N GLU A 657 10.32 18.03 9.24
CA GLU A 657 11.48 17.28 9.74
C GLU A 657 11.98 16.28 8.69
N SER A 658 11.08 15.66 7.93
CA SER A 658 11.46 14.77 6.85
C SER A 658 10.45 14.80 5.69
N LEU A 659 10.96 14.43 4.52
CA LEU A 659 10.21 14.23 3.29
C LEU A 659 10.48 12.80 2.81
N THR A 660 9.45 11.99 2.59
CA THR A 660 9.57 10.66 1.99
C THR A 660 8.90 10.63 0.62
N VAL A 661 9.56 10.08 -0.39
CA VAL A 661 9.03 9.91 -1.76
C VAL A 661 9.16 8.45 -2.18
N TRP A 662 8.10 7.86 -2.72
CA TRP A 662 8.10 6.50 -3.27
C TRP A 662 8.30 6.59 -4.77
N VAL A 663 9.55 6.37 -5.19
CA VAL A 663 9.90 6.18 -6.60
C VAL A 663 9.84 4.69 -6.86
N THR A 664 8.99 4.25 -7.77
CA THR A 664 8.65 2.83 -7.96
C THR A 664 9.20 2.24 -9.24
N PHE A 665 9.59 3.08 -10.21
CA PHE A 665 10.29 2.65 -11.41
C PHE A 665 11.25 3.74 -11.90
N VAL A 666 12.37 3.28 -12.46
CA VAL A 666 13.43 4.10 -13.09
C VAL A 666 13.94 3.30 -14.29
N SER A 667 14.15 3.96 -15.42
CA SER A 667 14.60 3.27 -16.64
C SER A 667 16.03 2.75 -16.51
N THR A 668 16.35 1.69 -17.27
CA THR A 668 17.65 0.99 -17.17
C THR A 668 18.85 1.83 -17.60
N ASP A 669 18.61 2.90 -18.36
CA ASP A 669 19.63 3.80 -18.89
C ASP A 669 20.15 4.78 -17.84
N TRP A 670 19.40 4.97 -16.75
CA TRP A 670 19.81 5.77 -15.61
C TRP A 670 20.32 4.84 -14.50
N ASP A 671 21.60 4.99 -14.13
CA ASP A 671 22.06 4.48 -12.83
C ASP A 671 21.20 5.13 -11.73
N SER A 672 21.00 4.45 -10.59
CA SER A 672 20.33 4.98 -9.38
C SER A 672 20.81 6.37 -8.92
N SER A 673 21.92 6.87 -9.48
CA SER A 673 22.40 8.24 -9.38
C SER A 673 21.96 9.10 -10.58
N GLY A 674 21.08 10.06 -10.34
CA GLY A 674 20.78 11.15 -11.30
C GLY A 674 19.38 11.14 -11.91
N ALA A 675 18.58 10.10 -11.70
CA ALA A 675 17.19 10.06 -12.19
C ALA A 675 16.34 11.22 -11.60
N VAL A 676 16.43 11.44 -10.28
CA VAL A 676 15.89 12.65 -9.64
C VAL A 676 16.94 13.75 -9.64
N ASN A 677 16.74 14.75 -10.52
CA ASN A 677 17.68 15.83 -10.77
C ASN A 677 17.65 16.91 -9.66
N ASP A 678 16.47 17.25 -9.16
CA ASP A 678 16.29 18.18 -8.04
C ASP A 678 14.94 17.94 -7.35
N ILE A 679 14.88 18.24 -6.05
CA ILE A 679 13.62 18.35 -5.33
C ILE A 679 13.60 19.73 -4.68
N LYS A 680 12.57 20.53 -4.97
CA LYS A 680 12.39 21.86 -4.38
C LYS A 680 11.28 21.82 -3.35
N LEU A 681 11.53 22.35 -2.16
CA LEU A 681 10.51 22.64 -1.16
C LEU A 681 9.83 23.97 -1.52
N LEU A 682 8.49 23.97 -1.57
CA LEU A 682 7.66 25.13 -1.84
C LEU A 682 7.18 25.71 -0.51
N THR A 683 7.65 26.92 -0.19
CA THR A 683 7.37 27.58 1.09
C THR A 683 6.24 28.61 0.97
N ILE A 684 5.57 28.90 2.08
CA ILE A 684 4.48 29.88 2.12
C ILE A 684 4.92 31.32 1.75
N SER A 685 6.22 31.64 1.84
CA SER A 685 6.75 32.94 1.42
C SER A 685 6.99 33.05 -0.09
N GLY A 686 6.82 31.94 -0.84
CA GLY A 686 7.14 31.85 -2.26
C GLY A 686 8.62 31.58 -2.55
N LYS A 687 9.43 31.29 -1.53
CA LYS A 687 10.83 30.90 -1.70
C LYS A 687 10.94 29.40 -1.97
N ASN A 688 11.64 29.02 -3.02
CA ASN A 688 11.91 27.61 -3.34
C ASN A 688 13.27 27.19 -2.80
N ILE A 689 13.31 26.14 -1.98
CA ILE A 689 14.55 25.60 -1.40
C ILE A 689 14.91 24.32 -2.14
N SER A 690 15.99 24.35 -2.93
CA SER A 690 16.50 23.16 -3.64
C SER A 690 17.25 22.23 -2.68
N LEU A 691 16.93 20.94 -2.76
CA LEU A 691 17.60 19.85 -2.05
C LEU A 691 18.72 19.23 -2.89
N GLY A 692 18.80 19.57 -4.19
CA GLY A 692 19.76 19.02 -5.13
C GLY A 692 19.40 17.60 -5.58
N PRO A 693 20.26 16.99 -6.41
CA PRO A 693 20.02 15.66 -6.97
C PRO A 693 20.00 14.59 -5.89
N GLN A 694 19.10 13.61 -6.06
CA GLN A 694 18.89 12.53 -5.10
C GLN A 694 19.12 11.17 -5.73
N ASN A 695 19.73 10.27 -4.97
CA ASN A 695 19.86 8.87 -5.38
C ASN A 695 18.59 8.12 -4.97
N VAL A 696 17.99 7.41 -5.92
CA VAL A 696 16.71 6.71 -5.73
C VAL A 696 16.83 5.24 -6.08
N PHE A 697 16.01 4.43 -5.42
CA PHE A 697 15.88 2.99 -5.66
C PHE A 697 14.39 2.68 -5.72
N CYS A 698 14.01 1.85 -6.69
CA CYS A 698 12.60 1.53 -6.95
C CYS A 698 11.94 0.70 -5.84
N ASP A 699 12.74 -0.02 -5.05
CA ASP A 699 12.33 -0.93 -3.97
C ASP A 699 12.42 -0.31 -2.58
N ILE A 700 12.93 0.93 -2.44
CA ILE A 700 13.14 1.58 -1.14
C ILE A 700 12.76 3.07 -1.21
N PRO A 701 11.90 3.57 -0.31
CA PRO A 701 11.48 4.97 -0.33
C PRO A 701 12.62 5.98 -0.04
N LEU A 702 12.55 7.11 -0.75
CA LEU A 702 13.41 8.28 -0.60
C LEU A 702 12.96 9.20 0.55
N THR A 703 13.33 8.88 1.78
CA THR A 703 13.26 9.69 3.01
C THR A 703 14.46 10.64 3.21
N ILE A 704 14.26 11.92 2.94
CA ILE A 704 15.22 13.00 3.16
C ILE A 704 14.96 13.65 4.52
N LYS A 705 16.02 13.78 5.34
CA LYS A 705 15.96 14.52 6.60
C LYS A 705 16.15 16.01 6.33
N LEU A 706 15.20 16.81 6.78
CA LEU A 706 15.18 18.25 6.57
C LEU A 706 15.61 18.96 7.85
N ASN A 707 16.55 19.89 7.72
CA ASN A 707 16.97 20.70 8.86
C ASN A 707 15.99 21.87 9.02
N ALA A 708 15.08 21.75 9.98
CA ALA A 708 14.07 22.77 10.27
C ALA A 708 14.66 24.19 10.48
N LYS A 709 15.90 24.32 10.99
CA LYS A 709 16.56 25.63 11.13
C LYS A 709 17.02 26.21 9.80
N GLN A 710 17.37 25.37 8.83
CA GLN A 710 17.76 25.79 7.48
C GLN A 710 16.54 26.09 6.60
N VAL A 711 15.47 25.30 6.74
CA VAL A 711 14.20 25.56 6.08
C VAL A 711 13.60 26.86 6.65
N GLY A 712 13.45 26.94 7.98
CA GLY A 712 13.11 28.17 8.70
C GLY A 712 11.68 28.67 8.55
N GLU A 713 10.83 27.99 7.78
CA GLU A 713 9.46 28.38 7.47
C GLU A 713 8.58 27.18 7.10
N GLU A 714 7.27 27.42 6.95
CA GLU A 714 6.30 26.39 6.58
C GLU A 714 6.37 26.06 5.09
N VAL A 715 6.34 24.76 4.80
CA VAL A 715 6.32 24.16 3.47
C VAL A 715 4.90 23.68 3.20
N TYR A 716 4.33 24.07 2.07
CA TYR A 716 2.99 23.66 1.64
C TYR A 716 3.02 22.63 0.50
N GLY A 717 4.17 22.47 -0.17
CA GLY A 717 4.30 21.58 -1.32
C GLY A 717 5.75 21.26 -1.66
N ILE A 718 5.93 20.36 -2.60
CA ILE A 718 7.22 20.01 -3.20
C ILE A 718 7.12 19.98 -4.72
N GLN A 719 8.26 20.17 -5.38
CA GLN A 719 8.39 20.04 -6.82
C GLN A 719 9.57 19.11 -7.12
N ILE A 720 9.28 17.98 -7.76
CA ILE A 720 10.26 16.94 -8.08
C ILE A 720 10.59 17.05 -9.56
N TYR A 721 11.88 17.21 -9.88
CA TYR A 721 12.39 17.29 -11.24
C TYR A 721 13.09 15.99 -11.63
N THR A 722 12.76 15.48 -12.82
CA THR A 722 13.36 14.28 -13.42
C THR A 722 13.81 14.57 -14.85
N LEU A 723 14.94 13.97 -15.23
CA LEU A 723 15.39 13.89 -16.62
C LEU A 723 15.09 12.52 -17.23
N ASP A 724 14.71 11.54 -16.41
CA ASP A 724 14.21 10.25 -16.87
C ASP A 724 12.73 10.38 -17.22
N GLU A 725 12.43 10.13 -18.49
CA GLU A 725 11.10 10.22 -19.10
C GLU A 725 10.15 9.11 -18.61
N HIS A 726 10.69 8.04 -18.04
CA HIS A 726 9.93 6.89 -17.56
C HIS A 726 9.99 6.73 -16.04
N LEU A 727 10.51 7.72 -15.31
CA LEU A 727 10.53 7.66 -13.85
C LEU A 727 9.10 7.67 -13.31
N GLU A 728 8.80 6.73 -12.42
CA GLU A 728 7.46 6.60 -11.81
C GLU A 728 7.48 7.00 -10.33
N ILE A 729 6.56 7.88 -9.94
CA ILE A 729 6.35 8.34 -8.56
C ILE A 729 4.97 7.91 -8.08
N ASP A 730 4.92 7.15 -7.00
CA ASP A 730 3.70 6.60 -6.41
C ASP A 730 3.13 7.51 -5.30
N ALA A 731 3.99 8.08 -4.45
CA ALA A 731 3.52 8.93 -3.37
C ALA A 731 4.62 9.86 -2.83
N ALA A 732 4.19 10.89 -2.11
CA ALA A 732 5.07 11.67 -1.23
C ALA A 732 4.40 11.95 0.13
N MET A 733 5.21 11.91 1.18
CA MET A 733 4.79 12.12 2.58
C MET A 733 5.68 13.16 3.24
N LEU A 734 5.07 14.11 3.95
CA LEU A 734 5.75 15.15 4.70
C LEU A 734 5.46 14.99 6.19
N SER A 735 6.50 14.99 7.02
CA SER A 735 6.38 14.94 8.48
C SER A 735 6.81 16.27 9.11
N SER A 736 6.09 16.72 10.12
CA SER A 736 6.47 17.91 10.89
C SER A 736 7.61 17.62 11.86
N ILE A 737 8.25 18.68 12.35
CA ILE A 737 9.00 18.60 13.62
C ILE A 737 8.10 18.11 14.78
N PRO A 738 8.69 17.47 15.82
CA PRO A 738 7.96 17.10 17.03
C PRO A 738 7.29 18.29 17.70
N ARG A 739 6.12 18.06 18.32
CA ARG A 739 5.29 19.10 18.97
C ARG A 739 4.88 20.21 18.00
N SER A 740 4.43 19.83 16.80
CA SER A 740 3.84 20.76 15.84
C SER A 740 2.68 21.54 16.47
N LEU A 741 2.56 22.83 16.11
CA LEU A 741 1.45 23.68 16.54
C LEU A 741 0.10 23.10 16.11
N LEU A 742 0.04 22.45 14.95
CA LEU A 742 -1.16 21.77 14.44
C LEU A 742 -1.60 20.60 15.33
N CYS A 743 -0.66 19.97 16.04
CA CYS A 743 -0.92 18.86 16.95
C CYS A 743 -0.95 19.28 18.42
N ALA A 744 -0.73 20.56 18.75
CA ALA A 744 -0.57 21.01 20.12
C ALA A 744 -1.89 20.95 20.90
N ASP A 745 -2.99 21.34 20.26
CA ASP A 745 -4.32 21.41 20.88
C ASP A 745 -5.08 20.07 20.84
N CYS A 746 -4.52 19.05 20.17
CA CYS A 746 -5.13 17.73 20.08
C CYS A 746 -5.17 17.04 21.45
N ARG A 747 -6.36 16.57 21.82
CA ARG A 747 -6.63 15.90 23.09
C ARG A 747 -6.29 14.42 22.98
N PRO A 748 -5.37 13.89 23.81
CA PRO A 748 -5.01 12.48 23.76
C PRO A 748 -6.19 11.62 24.23
N ILE A 749 -6.32 10.43 23.65
CA ILE A 749 -7.24 9.42 24.16
C ILE A 749 -6.81 8.97 25.57
N TRP A 750 -7.79 8.61 26.41
CA TRP A 750 -7.51 8.19 27.78
C TRP A 750 -7.59 6.67 27.91
N TYR A 751 -6.62 6.09 28.62
CA TYR A 751 -6.61 4.68 28.95
C TYR A 751 -7.08 4.46 30.38
N LYS A 752 -7.97 3.48 30.56
CA LYS A 752 -8.44 3.05 31.88
C LYS A 752 -7.90 1.65 32.17
N VAL A 753 -6.95 1.55 33.09
CA VAL A 753 -6.34 0.28 33.50
C VAL A 753 -7.17 -0.34 34.62
N LEU A 754 -7.52 -1.61 34.43
CA LEU A 754 -8.27 -2.44 35.37
C LEU A 754 -7.41 -3.64 35.77
N ARG A 755 -7.41 -3.99 37.05
CA ARG A 755 -6.65 -5.13 37.61
C ARG A 755 -7.60 -6.04 38.38
N ASP A 756 -7.37 -7.34 38.27
CA ASP A 756 -7.99 -8.37 39.10
C ASP A 756 -6.88 -9.26 39.72
N PRO A 757 -6.69 -9.29 41.06
CA PRO A 757 -7.45 -8.55 42.08
C PRO A 757 -7.28 -7.03 41.97
N PRO A 758 -8.25 -6.21 42.43
CA PRO A 758 -8.20 -4.76 42.33
C PRO A 758 -6.94 -4.14 42.94
N PHE A 759 -6.53 -2.98 42.43
CA PHE A 759 -5.47 -2.17 43.02
C PHE A 759 -5.72 -1.89 44.51
N GLN A 760 -4.67 -1.66 45.29
CA GLN A 760 -4.78 -1.39 46.73
C GLN A 760 -5.73 -0.22 47.06
N THR A 761 -5.85 0.76 46.17
CA THR A 761 -6.76 1.91 46.29
C THR A 761 -8.21 1.60 45.93
N GLY A 762 -8.50 0.42 45.34
CA GLY A 762 -9.82 -0.02 44.89
C GLY A 762 -10.35 0.67 43.63
N SER A 763 -9.70 1.73 43.15
CA SER A 763 -10.10 2.50 41.96
C SER A 763 -9.27 2.13 40.72
N PRO A 764 -9.88 2.08 39.51
CA PRO A 764 -9.14 1.96 38.25
C PRO A 764 -8.12 3.09 38.08
N PHE A 765 -6.98 2.79 37.47
CA PHE A 765 -5.99 3.81 37.14
C PHE A 765 -6.34 4.46 35.79
N VAL A 766 -6.26 5.78 35.70
CA VAL A 766 -6.54 6.52 34.46
C VAL A 766 -5.25 7.17 33.97
N ILE A 767 -4.91 6.90 32.72
CA ILE A 767 -3.72 7.40 32.04
C ILE A 767 -4.21 8.37 30.98
N SER A 768 -3.97 9.66 31.21
CA SER A 768 -4.45 10.76 30.38
C SER A 768 -3.37 11.36 29.47
N ASN A 769 -2.17 10.78 29.48
CA ASN A 769 -1.09 11.13 28.57
C ASN A 769 -0.97 10.03 27.49
N LEU A 770 -0.04 10.21 26.56
CA LEU A 770 0.22 9.25 25.49
C LEU A 770 1.08 8.06 25.96
N SER A 771 1.47 7.98 27.25
CA SER A 771 2.33 6.88 27.70
C SER A 771 1.53 5.58 27.68
N ARG A 772 1.75 4.73 26.67
CA ARG A 772 1.16 3.38 26.55
C ARG A 772 1.77 2.38 27.54
N ARG A 773 2.27 2.87 28.69
CA ARG A 773 3.01 2.13 29.70
C ARG A 773 2.41 2.37 31.08
N PHE A 774 2.31 1.32 31.86
CA PHE A 774 1.84 1.35 33.24
C PHE A 774 2.76 0.51 34.13
N MET A 775 3.10 1.03 35.31
CA MET A 775 3.89 0.29 36.30
C MET A 775 2.97 -0.07 37.47
N ASP A 776 2.81 -1.37 37.70
CA ASP A 776 2.11 -1.93 38.85
C ASP A 776 3.13 -2.25 39.95
N THR A 777 2.95 -1.67 41.14
CA THR A 777 3.88 -1.77 42.29
C THR A 777 3.19 -2.36 43.52
#